data_AF-A0A4P2VS77-F1
#
_entry.id   AF-A0A4P2VS77-F1
#
_cell.length_a   1.000
_cell.length_b   1.000
_cell.length_c   1.000
_cell.angle_alpha   90.00
_cell.angle_beta   90.00
_cell.angle_gamma   90.00
#
_symmetry.space_group_name_H-M   'P 1'
#
loop_
_entity.id
_entity.type
_entity.pdbx_description
1 polymer ?
#
loop_
_entity_poly.entity_id
_entity_poly.type
_entity_poly.pdbx_seq_one_letter_code
_entity_poly.pdbx_strand_id
1 'polypeptide(L)'
;MISSAQFFMLRTPIFPLDYFIDYLKSEEDILDFLRNKSYYNIFKEALLLSSQSLYKSLVLYENAKIQDKRKVEQLRSGILKYFSRATSRATPFGYYAAVQIGHYCDKNSTSNEHQGSFLKSIRPDMEWLQTVVRRIEENIELLPNIQLKINPVIYTHGDRVLLPYSSVEIKGNEPDSKGFFNQDVSIKNNALIDYIRNILSVEIKLEDLLIKVRNKFQLKDDFKTIKLLQDLINKNFIITELKPILGKIDVFSDLLEKLKAFPSQRQNVEYLRDLKQKICKYSQINIGEGIEDLENIIEDMQKFCRVKNPLQIDIAVNNLNPFLLENAYKNKIEDAAKLMRMLSPQQFGFEHIRDYHEEFINKYGFVNEVPIQELLDENLGLGAPADYKFPQSQRKKNQKGKKTNEKLIHFILDYILQNNCQTIESIAITDQDLKNMEFDQFDSDSLLDSFEVYAQVFRNDEKLKQKVALSGLQWTPGACTSFGRFSQIFSNNEKNEIKDFIHNIEHKSPEVIYCELIYSPQTTRGGNVALTESFWSFRIYLDTFAEQKSSLLSLEDIFVCANLKRLYFKSKKYQKEVVFLSTHMLNFQNAPNIVRFMREVSSEKNVLWNFLALGELLKTSYLPRLEYNDVIFSPRTWRLSLDSLKALKEKFDIKNEVLAVFKLWKDKWKIPSLVYFVIADNRILLDLNKDYHIQEITKKIINEEKIILQEVFGLNRVEKENQVFSEEIVFPLYSTHKSSIINEINKDFQAKKYPKIFYPGSEWFYAKLYITGFREEEFISNYILNFIDEIITEISIETWFFIRYLDPKKHIRFRILLKNKNDYALLLKKFNLYFELLSKTGILNYVCIDSYEPEIERYGGADLLPLAEKIFMHDSEIVCTLLKNKKILEDRFTQHFLCAFLSFELLDAFYLDFNEKLKFANRMANKDKYIDDFREKRKDLIQVYLNNNFHFFADPNFKILQDSIKKRSLAINKYNVILEEKCLELNFLNAKYEILGSLIHMQCNRLFGTKRDCEERANAYLLHTINSLKYSINKNKS
;
A
#
# COMPACT_ATOMS: atom_id res chain seq x y z
N MET A 1 1.59 5.20 -23.30
CA MET A 1 0.85 6.50 -23.22
C MET A 1 -0.27 6.35 -22.21
N ILE A 2 -0.76 7.45 -21.64
CA ILE A 2 -1.89 7.49 -20.70
C ILE A 2 -3.12 7.98 -21.45
N SER A 3 -4.27 7.36 -21.23
CA SER A 3 -5.55 7.78 -21.82
C SER A 3 -6.68 7.75 -20.80
N SER A 4 -7.65 8.67 -20.94
CA SER A 4 -8.89 8.68 -20.17
C SER A 4 -9.95 7.78 -20.83
N ALA A 5 -10.83 7.20 -20.00
CA ALA A 5 -12.09 6.60 -20.44
C ALA A 5 -12.95 7.61 -21.22
N GLN A 6 -14.02 7.15 -21.88
CA GLN A 6 -14.98 8.04 -22.58
C GLN A 6 -16.08 8.60 -21.66
N PHE A 7 -16.10 8.14 -20.41
CA PHE A 7 -16.98 8.61 -19.36
C PHE A 7 -16.17 9.11 -18.15
N PHE A 8 -16.83 9.86 -17.26
CA PHE A 8 -16.31 10.29 -15.97
C PHE A 8 -17.46 10.39 -14.95
N MET A 9 -17.14 10.51 -13.68
CA MET A 9 -18.14 10.79 -12.64
C MET A 9 -18.05 12.25 -12.22
N LEU A 10 -19.15 12.99 -12.40
CA LEU A 10 -19.31 14.32 -11.84
C LEU A 10 -19.84 14.23 -10.42
N ARG A 11 -19.28 15.04 -9.53
CA ARG A 11 -19.73 15.27 -8.16
C ARG A 11 -20.10 16.74 -8.01
N THR A 12 -21.35 17.00 -7.63
CA THR A 12 -21.89 18.35 -7.55
C THR A 12 -22.53 18.57 -6.19
N PRO A 13 -22.19 19.65 -5.45
CA PRO A 13 -22.91 20.03 -4.23
C PRO A 13 -24.40 20.22 -4.52
N ILE A 14 -25.28 19.84 -3.59
CA ILE A 14 -26.73 20.10 -3.76
C ILE A 14 -27.02 21.59 -3.65
N PHE A 15 -26.23 22.31 -2.83
CA PHE A 15 -26.38 23.74 -2.63
C PHE A 15 -25.36 24.48 -3.51
N PRO A 16 -25.79 25.45 -4.33
CA PRO A 16 -24.89 26.37 -5.00
C PRO A 16 -23.95 27.07 -4.03
N LEU A 17 -22.75 27.40 -4.50
CA LEU A 17 -21.78 28.20 -3.76
C LEU A 17 -22.34 29.60 -3.46
N ASP A 18 -23.18 30.12 -4.36
CA ASP A 18 -23.96 31.36 -4.23
C ASP A 18 -24.59 31.53 -2.86
N TYR A 19 -25.22 30.50 -2.32
CA TYR A 19 -25.96 30.60 -1.06
C TYR A 19 -25.06 30.97 0.11
N PHE A 20 -23.82 30.49 0.10
CA PHE A 20 -22.83 30.89 1.10
C PHE A 20 -22.33 32.31 0.83
N ILE A 21 -22.09 32.67 -0.43
CA ILE A 21 -21.67 34.04 -0.78
C ILE A 21 -22.73 35.07 -0.38
N ASP A 22 -24.01 34.76 -0.54
CA ASP A 22 -25.12 35.62 -0.12
C ASP A 22 -25.15 35.79 1.40
N TYR A 23 -24.88 34.72 2.14
CA TYR A 23 -24.68 34.80 3.60
C TYR A 23 -23.49 35.68 3.98
N LEU A 24 -22.37 35.57 3.25
CA LEU A 24 -21.20 36.40 3.51
C LEU A 24 -21.49 37.90 3.29
N LYS A 25 -22.34 38.24 2.32
CA LYS A 25 -22.79 39.62 2.06
C LYS A 25 -23.83 40.13 3.07
N SER A 26 -24.45 39.24 3.85
CA SER A 26 -25.42 39.60 4.89
C SER A 26 -24.72 39.96 6.21
N GLU A 27 -25.35 40.86 6.98
CA GLU A 27 -25.00 41.18 8.38
C GLU A 27 -25.74 40.28 9.39
N GLU A 28 -26.65 39.42 8.91
CA GLU A 28 -27.42 38.51 9.76
C GLU A 28 -26.55 37.41 10.38
N ASP A 29 -26.94 36.95 11.58
CA ASP A 29 -26.44 35.70 12.14
C ASP A 29 -26.82 34.53 11.24
N ILE A 30 -25.94 33.54 11.10
CA ILE A 30 -26.20 32.38 10.22
C ILE A 30 -27.49 31.62 10.58
N LEU A 31 -27.84 31.55 11.87
CA LEU A 31 -29.05 30.85 12.31
C LEU A 31 -30.30 31.56 11.80
N ASP A 32 -30.32 32.89 11.86
CA ASP A 32 -31.44 33.71 11.40
C ASP A 32 -31.46 33.81 9.87
N PHE A 33 -30.29 33.97 9.24
CA PHE A 33 -30.13 34.00 7.79
C PHE A 33 -30.73 32.76 7.15
N LEU A 34 -30.38 31.57 7.64
CA LEU A 34 -30.84 30.31 7.08
C LEU A 34 -32.35 30.11 7.28
N ARG A 35 -32.91 30.53 8.42
CA ARG A 35 -34.32 30.34 8.76
C ARG A 35 -35.28 30.96 7.74
N ASN A 36 -34.85 32.02 7.08
CA ASN A 36 -35.64 32.77 6.10
C ASN A 36 -35.44 32.30 4.65
N LYS A 37 -34.71 31.20 4.41
CA LYS A 37 -34.39 30.71 3.05
C LYS A 37 -35.29 29.55 2.63
N SER A 38 -35.63 29.51 1.34
CA SER A 38 -36.41 28.42 0.74
C SER A 38 -35.73 27.05 0.88
N TYR A 39 -34.39 27.02 0.92
CA TYR A 39 -33.60 25.80 1.08
C TYR A 39 -33.37 25.40 2.56
N TYR A 40 -34.01 26.08 3.53
CA TYR A 40 -33.79 25.80 4.94
C TYR A 40 -34.19 24.37 5.34
N ASN A 41 -35.34 23.90 4.87
CA ASN A 41 -35.78 22.53 5.18
C ASN A 41 -34.89 21.47 4.53
N ILE A 42 -34.37 21.72 3.32
CA ILE A 42 -33.36 20.86 2.67
C ILE A 42 -32.12 20.76 3.56
N PHE A 43 -31.66 21.90 4.10
CA PHE A 43 -30.51 21.94 5.01
C PHE A 43 -30.79 21.23 6.34
N LYS A 44 -31.99 21.38 6.92
CA LYS A 44 -32.39 20.67 8.14
C LYS A 44 -32.45 19.16 7.94
N GLU A 45 -33.02 18.69 6.83
CA GLU A 45 -33.06 17.27 6.49
C GLU A 45 -31.64 16.70 6.32
N ALA A 46 -30.75 17.43 5.65
CA ALA A 46 -29.32 17.10 5.53
C ALA A 46 -28.63 17.01 6.90
N LEU A 47 -28.96 17.93 7.80
CA LEU A 47 -28.39 17.99 9.14
C LEU A 47 -28.90 16.85 10.04
N LEU A 48 -30.18 16.49 9.96
CA LEU A 48 -30.76 15.36 10.68
C LEU A 48 -30.02 14.05 10.37
N LEU A 49 -29.75 13.80 9.08
CA LEU A 49 -29.01 12.61 8.65
C LEU A 49 -27.55 12.63 9.12
N SER A 50 -26.88 13.77 8.99
CA SER A 50 -25.42 13.85 9.19
C SER A 50 -24.99 14.11 10.63
N SER A 51 -25.85 14.73 11.45
CA SER A 51 -25.59 15.06 12.85
C SER A 51 -26.90 15.25 13.63
N GLN A 52 -27.48 14.14 14.07
CA GLN A 52 -28.72 14.14 14.89
C GLN A 52 -28.61 15.03 16.14
N SER A 53 -27.43 15.08 16.79
CA SER A 53 -27.23 15.92 17.97
C SER A 53 -27.27 17.41 17.65
N LEU A 54 -26.70 17.82 16.50
CA LEU A 54 -26.71 19.22 16.08
C LEU A 54 -28.10 19.63 15.58
N TYR A 55 -28.78 18.74 14.85
CA TYR A 55 -30.17 18.93 14.46
C TYR A 55 -31.09 19.09 15.68
N LYS A 56 -31.01 18.20 16.68
CA LYS A 56 -31.78 18.34 17.93
C LYS A 56 -31.50 19.66 18.64
N SER A 57 -30.23 20.11 18.64
CA SER A 57 -29.86 21.40 19.22
C SER A 57 -30.46 22.59 18.46
N LEU A 58 -30.53 22.51 17.12
CA LEU A 58 -31.20 23.49 16.27
C LEU A 58 -32.70 23.57 16.58
N VAL A 59 -33.39 22.43 16.63
CA VAL A 59 -34.83 22.37 16.95
C VAL A 59 -35.11 22.92 18.36
N LEU A 60 -34.26 22.63 19.35
CA LEU A 60 -34.40 23.19 20.69
C LEU A 60 -34.18 24.71 20.72
N TYR A 61 -33.24 25.22 19.92
CA TYR A 61 -33.02 26.66 19.76
C TYR A 61 -34.23 27.35 19.11
N GLU A 62 -34.77 26.81 18.02
CA GLU A 62 -35.96 27.34 17.32
C GLU A 62 -37.19 27.42 18.22
N ASN A 63 -37.32 26.46 19.16
CA ASN A 63 -38.38 26.41 20.16
C ASN A 63 -38.07 27.21 21.44
N ALA A 64 -37.05 28.08 21.42
CA ALA A 64 -36.61 28.93 22.53
C ALA A 64 -36.22 28.16 23.82
N LYS A 65 -35.87 26.87 23.72
CA LYS A 65 -35.46 26.01 24.84
C LYS A 65 -33.96 26.07 25.14
N ILE A 66 -33.16 26.69 24.28
CA ILE A 66 -31.72 26.96 24.51
C ILE A 66 -31.51 28.47 24.47
N GLN A 67 -31.13 29.04 25.62
CA GLN A 67 -30.79 30.47 25.75
C GLN A 67 -29.38 30.69 26.32
N ASP A 68 -28.70 29.61 26.73
CA ASP A 68 -27.31 29.65 27.18
C ASP A 68 -26.39 30.10 26.04
N LYS A 69 -25.69 31.23 26.23
CA LYS A 69 -24.85 31.85 25.19
C LYS A 69 -23.80 30.89 24.63
N ARG A 70 -23.18 30.07 25.47
CA ARG A 70 -22.12 29.14 25.05
C ARG A 70 -22.69 28.02 24.18
N LYS A 71 -23.87 27.48 24.52
CA LYS A 71 -24.56 26.49 23.69
C LYS A 71 -24.97 27.05 22.34
N VAL A 72 -25.46 28.30 22.29
CA VAL A 72 -25.81 28.98 21.03
C VAL A 72 -24.56 29.19 20.16
N GLU A 73 -23.42 29.59 20.74
CA GLU A 73 -22.16 29.70 20.00
C GLU A 73 -21.67 28.36 19.42
N GLN A 74 -21.81 27.27 20.18
CA GLN A 74 -21.48 25.92 19.70
C GLN A 74 -22.39 25.49 18.54
N LEU A 75 -23.69 25.77 18.65
CA LEU A 75 -24.67 25.54 17.58
C LEU A 75 -24.27 26.33 16.33
N ARG A 76 -24.03 27.65 16.46
CA ARG A 76 -23.59 28.53 15.37
C ARG A 76 -22.35 27.99 14.65
N SER A 77 -21.33 27.60 15.42
CA SER A 77 -20.08 27.01 14.89
C SER A 77 -20.35 25.73 14.10
N GLY A 78 -21.23 24.85 14.61
CA GLY A 78 -21.66 23.64 13.92
C GLY A 78 -22.39 23.95 12.62
N ILE A 79 -23.39 24.83 12.66
CA ILE A 79 -24.20 25.21 11.49
C ILE A 79 -23.32 25.85 10.41
N LEU A 80 -22.38 26.73 10.78
CA LEU A 80 -21.42 27.33 9.84
C LEU A 80 -20.61 26.26 9.09
N LYS A 81 -20.07 25.28 9.82
CA LYS A 81 -19.27 24.19 9.23
C LYS A 81 -20.09 23.34 8.25
N TYR A 82 -21.33 23.00 8.63
CA TYR A 82 -22.21 22.21 7.77
C TYR A 82 -22.74 23.01 6.58
N PHE A 83 -23.03 24.30 6.75
CA PHE A 83 -23.47 25.15 5.65
C PHE A 83 -22.34 25.41 4.65
N SER A 84 -21.13 25.70 5.13
CA SER A 84 -19.94 25.74 4.26
C SER A 84 -19.74 24.42 3.52
N ARG A 85 -19.85 23.27 4.21
CA ARG A 85 -19.74 21.96 3.55
C ARG A 85 -20.78 21.81 2.43
N ALA A 86 -22.02 22.19 2.71
CA ALA A 86 -23.15 22.01 1.81
C ALA A 86 -22.99 22.75 0.48
N THR A 87 -22.32 23.91 0.50
CA THR A 87 -22.20 24.81 -0.65
C THR A 87 -20.85 24.72 -1.36
N SER A 88 -19.77 24.35 -0.65
CA SER A 88 -18.40 24.47 -1.16
C SER A 88 -17.65 23.14 -1.30
N ARG A 89 -18.31 21.99 -1.09
CA ARG A 89 -17.64 20.66 -1.18
C ARG A 89 -18.46 19.65 -1.97
N ALA A 90 -17.92 19.19 -3.09
CA ALA A 90 -18.50 18.15 -3.94
C ALA A 90 -18.42 16.72 -3.36
N THR A 91 -17.67 16.48 -2.28
CA THR A 91 -17.49 15.10 -1.76
C THR A 91 -18.82 14.49 -1.29
N PRO A 92 -19.31 13.40 -1.90
CA PRO A 92 -20.61 12.80 -1.60
C PRO A 92 -20.75 12.40 -0.13
N PHE A 93 -21.79 12.92 0.54
CA PHE A 93 -22.12 12.62 1.93
C PHE A 93 -23.57 13.02 2.20
N GLY A 94 -24.49 12.05 2.20
CA GLY A 94 -25.90 12.33 2.41
C GLY A 94 -26.42 13.36 1.41
N TYR A 95 -27.16 14.35 1.91
CA TYR A 95 -27.77 15.43 1.14
C TYR A 95 -26.85 16.63 0.86
N TYR A 96 -25.52 16.47 0.92
CA TYR A 96 -24.61 17.58 0.63
C TYR A 96 -24.07 17.60 -0.79
N ALA A 97 -23.96 16.43 -1.44
CA ALA A 97 -23.50 16.35 -2.82
C ALA A 97 -24.11 15.14 -3.53
N ALA A 98 -24.37 15.31 -4.82
CA ALA A 98 -24.90 14.31 -5.73
C ALA A 98 -23.83 13.84 -6.73
N VAL A 99 -24.01 12.65 -7.27
CA VAL A 99 -23.19 12.10 -8.35
C VAL A 99 -23.97 11.92 -9.65
N GLN A 100 -23.28 11.96 -10.79
CA GLN A 100 -23.82 11.51 -12.08
C GLN A 100 -22.69 11.06 -13.01
N ILE A 101 -23.00 10.23 -14.00
CA ILE A 101 -22.05 9.91 -15.08
C ILE A 101 -22.14 11.00 -16.15
N GLY A 102 -20.97 11.41 -16.65
CA GLY A 102 -20.86 12.31 -17.79
C GLY A 102 -19.96 11.74 -18.87
N HIS A 103 -20.04 12.33 -20.05
CA HIS A 103 -19.35 11.91 -21.27
C HIS A 103 -18.64 13.08 -21.93
N TYR A 104 -17.64 12.76 -22.76
CA TYR A 104 -16.94 13.79 -23.52
C TYR A 104 -17.69 14.15 -24.80
N CYS A 105 -17.58 15.42 -25.21
CA CYS A 105 -18.15 15.94 -26.45
C CYS A 105 -17.15 16.85 -27.20
N ASP A 106 -17.47 17.13 -28.46
CA ASP A 106 -16.79 18.17 -29.23
C ASP A 106 -17.26 19.58 -28.82
N LYS A 107 -16.51 20.60 -29.23
CA LYS A 107 -16.70 22.00 -28.80
C LYS A 107 -18.14 22.51 -29.06
N ASN A 108 -18.63 23.35 -28.14
CA ASN A 108 -19.94 24.04 -28.16
C ASN A 108 -21.19 23.21 -27.78
N SER A 109 -21.03 21.97 -27.30
CA SER A 109 -22.15 21.10 -26.87
C SER A 109 -22.21 20.86 -25.36
N THR A 110 -21.45 21.62 -24.56
CA THR A 110 -21.41 21.48 -23.09
C THR A 110 -22.75 21.85 -22.47
N SER A 111 -23.33 20.94 -21.68
CA SER A 111 -24.54 21.21 -20.91
C SER A 111 -24.21 21.93 -19.59
N ASN A 112 -24.89 23.05 -19.33
CA ASN A 112 -24.80 23.80 -18.07
C ASN A 112 -26.07 23.65 -17.21
N GLU A 113 -26.96 22.72 -17.57
CA GLU A 113 -28.23 22.55 -16.86
C GLU A 113 -28.06 21.68 -15.63
N HIS A 114 -27.99 22.33 -14.46
CA HIS A 114 -28.13 21.71 -13.14
C HIS A 114 -29.60 21.44 -12.75
N GLN A 115 -30.52 21.48 -13.72
CA GLN A 115 -31.95 21.29 -13.48
C GLN A 115 -32.28 19.80 -13.62
N GLY A 116 -32.38 19.13 -12.48
CA GLY A 116 -32.76 17.73 -12.39
C GLY A 116 -33.46 17.43 -11.08
N SER A 117 -34.35 16.44 -11.09
CA SER A 117 -34.80 15.83 -9.84
C SER A 117 -33.64 15.02 -9.21
N PHE A 118 -33.75 14.62 -7.96
CA PHE A 118 -32.69 13.84 -7.30
C PHE A 118 -33.17 12.42 -7.00
N LEU A 119 -32.31 11.42 -7.24
CA LEU A 119 -32.54 10.04 -6.79
C LEU A 119 -31.92 9.83 -5.42
N LYS A 120 -32.72 9.35 -4.46
CA LYS A 120 -32.28 8.96 -3.11
C LYS A 120 -32.00 7.45 -3.07
N SER A 121 -30.73 7.05 -2.97
CA SER A 121 -30.37 5.67 -2.62
C SER A 121 -30.18 5.58 -1.11
N ILE A 122 -31.11 4.88 -0.45
CA ILE A 122 -31.21 4.83 1.00
C ILE A 122 -30.97 3.39 1.45
N ARG A 123 -30.06 3.21 2.41
CA ARG A 123 -29.69 1.91 2.97
C ARG A 123 -29.46 2.02 4.47
N PRO A 124 -29.70 0.95 5.23
CA PRO A 124 -29.25 0.89 6.61
C PRO A 124 -27.74 1.11 6.72
N ASP A 125 -27.30 1.86 7.74
CA ASP A 125 -25.88 1.95 8.10
C ASP A 125 -25.38 0.54 8.47
N MET A 126 -24.18 0.18 8.03
CA MET A 126 -23.59 -1.13 8.27
C MET A 126 -23.43 -1.44 9.76
N GLU A 127 -23.26 -0.43 10.61
CA GLU A 127 -23.27 -0.58 12.08
C GLU A 127 -24.62 -1.07 12.58
N TRP A 128 -25.70 -0.49 12.07
CA TRP A 128 -27.03 -0.95 12.41
C TRP A 128 -27.28 -2.36 11.87
N LEU A 129 -26.97 -2.60 10.59
CA LEU A 129 -27.24 -3.88 9.93
C LEU A 129 -26.48 -5.04 10.59
N GLN A 130 -25.19 -4.88 10.91
CA GLN A 130 -24.43 -5.90 11.62
C GLN A 130 -24.91 -6.10 13.06
N THR A 131 -25.45 -5.07 13.70
CA THR A 131 -26.05 -5.20 15.04
C THR A 131 -27.36 -5.99 14.99
N VAL A 132 -28.17 -5.79 13.95
CA VAL A 132 -29.36 -6.61 13.68
C VAL A 132 -28.97 -8.08 13.47
N VAL A 133 -27.96 -8.34 12.64
CA VAL A 133 -27.47 -9.70 12.38
C VAL A 133 -26.98 -10.35 13.66
N ARG A 134 -26.13 -9.69 14.45
CA ARG A 134 -25.64 -10.20 15.74
C ARG A 134 -26.79 -10.55 16.68
N ARG A 135 -27.78 -9.67 16.83
CA ARG A 135 -28.96 -9.91 17.67
C ARG A 135 -29.73 -11.17 17.25
N ILE A 136 -29.84 -11.42 15.95
CA ILE A 136 -30.52 -12.62 15.41
C ILE A 136 -29.66 -13.87 15.65
N GLU A 137 -28.34 -13.75 15.53
CA GLU A 137 -27.38 -14.83 15.73
C GLU A 137 -27.16 -15.22 17.20
N GLU A 138 -27.63 -14.44 18.18
CA GLU A 138 -27.46 -14.73 19.62
C GLU A 138 -27.96 -16.12 20.04
N ASN A 139 -28.97 -16.66 19.33
CA ASN A 139 -29.56 -17.96 19.61
C ASN A 139 -29.65 -18.79 18.33
N ILE A 140 -28.51 -19.31 17.87
CA ILE A 140 -28.44 -19.98 16.57
C ILE A 140 -29.27 -21.28 16.49
N GLU A 141 -29.59 -21.91 17.61
CA GLU A 141 -30.49 -23.07 17.67
C GLU A 141 -31.90 -22.77 17.12
N LEU A 142 -32.33 -21.50 17.12
CA LEU A 142 -33.59 -21.07 16.53
C LEU A 142 -33.54 -20.98 15.00
N LEU A 143 -32.37 -21.22 14.39
CA LEU A 143 -32.09 -21.08 12.97
C LEU A 143 -31.56 -22.41 12.38
N PRO A 144 -32.30 -23.53 12.45
CA PRO A 144 -31.78 -24.88 12.12
C PRO A 144 -31.27 -25.02 10.68
N ASN A 145 -31.85 -24.24 9.74
CA ASN A 145 -31.47 -24.23 8.34
C ASN A 145 -30.36 -23.24 7.98
N ILE A 146 -29.81 -22.50 8.94
CA ILE A 146 -28.79 -21.47 8.65
C ILE A 146 -27.54 -22.11 8.08
N GLN A 147 -27.02 -21.54 7.00
CA GLN A 147 -25.76 -21.98 6.43
C GLN A 147 -24.58 -21.44 7.24
N LEU A 148 -23.67 -22.35 7.54
CA LEU A 148 -22.42 -22.12 8.24
C LEU A 148 -21.26 -22.40 7.31
N LYS A 149 -20.20 -21.63 7.48
CA LYS A 149 -18.92 -21.86 6.81
C LYS A 149 -17.79 -21.49 7.75
N ILE A 150 -16.65 -22.16 7.57
CA ILE A 150 -15.43 -21.75 8.27
C ILE A 150 -14.94 -20.40 7.73
N ASN A 151 -14.47 -19.53 8.60
CA ASN A 151 -13.92 -18.25 8.17
C ASN A 151 -12.65 -18.49 7.32
N PRO A 152 -12.60 -18.06 6.05
CA PRO A 152 -11.51 -18.42 5.13
C PRO A 152 -10.15 -17.85 5.53
N VAL A 153 -10.08 -16.89 6.46
CA VAL A 153 -8.80 -16.31 6.91
C VAL A 153 -8.11 -17.10 8.01
N ILE A 154 -8.80 -18.09 8.62
CA ILE A 154 -8.19 -18.89 9.68
C ILE A 154 -7.17 -19.88 9.13
N TYR A 155 -6.21 -20.26 9.96
CA TYR A 155 -5.23 -21.30 9.64
C TYR A 155 -4.80 -22.04 10.91
N THR A 156 -4.09 -23.15 10.75
CA THR A 156 -3.60 -23.98 11.86
C THR A 156 -2.12 -23.83 12.07
N HIS A 157 -1.72 -23.77 13.34
CA HIS A 157 -0.33 -23.82 13.77
C HIS A 157 -0.19 -24.74 14.98
N GLY A 158 0.56 -25.82 14.83
CA GLY A 158 0.68 -26.85 15.86
C GLY A 158 -0.69 -27.41 16.27
N ASP A 159 -1.01 -27.34 17.56
CA ASP A 159 -2.28 -27.77 18.14
C ASP A 159 -3.30 -26.63 18.27
N ARG A 160 -3.13 -25.51 17.54
CA ARG A 160 -4.01 -24.33 17.60
C ARG A 160 -4.57 -23.93 16.24
N VAL A 161 -5.76 -23.34 16.28
CA VAL A 161 -6.38 -22.64 15.15
C VAL A 161 -6.33 -21.15 15.44
N LEU A 162 -5.82 -20.37 14.50
CA LEU A 162 -5.64 -18.92 14.64
C LEU A 162 -6.56 -18.18 13.69
N LEU A 163 -7.10 -17.08 14.19
CA LEU A 163 -7.79 -16.05 13.45
C LEU A 163 -6.91 -14.79 13.50
N PRO A 164 -6.24 -14.43 12.38
CA PRO A 164 -5.24 -13.34 12.36
C PRO A 164 -5.87 -11.94 12.49
N TYR A 165 -7.18 -11.82 12.30
CA TYR A 165 -7.92 -10.60 12.61
C TYR A 165 -9.41 -10.90 12.72
N SER A 166 -10.16 -10.05 13.45
CA SER A 166 -11.61 -10.11 13.51
C SER A 166 -12.20 -8.78 13.06
N SER A 167 -13.31 -8.82 12.31
CA SER A 167 -14.16 -7.64 12.03
C SER A 167 -15.25 -7.42 13.09
N VAL A 168 -15.34 -8.30 14.08
CA VAL A 168 -16.35 -8.28 15.14
C VAL A 168 -15.67 -8.10 16.49
N GLU A 169 -16.34 -7.35 17.37
CA GLU A 169 -15.94 -7.21 18.77
C GLU A 169 -15.98 -8.55 19.50
N ILE A 170 -14.83 -8.94 20.04
CA ILE A 170 -14.67 -10.19 20.79
C ILE A 170 -14.35 -9.81 22.23
N LYS A 171 -15.06 -10.42 23.18
CA LYS A 171 -14.83 -10.18 24.61
C LYS A 171 -13.37 -10.48 24.99
N GLY A 172 -12.64 -9.47 25.48
CA GLY A 172 -11.20 -9.54 25.77
C GLY A 172 -10.28 -9.03 24.64
N ASN A 173 -10.84 -8.68 23.49
CA ASN A 173 -10.18 -7.98 22.39
C ASN A 173 -11.08 -6.80 21.97
N GLU A 174 -11.25 -5.86 22.90
CA GLU A 174 -12.06 -4.66 22.68
C GLU A 174 -11.37 -3.72 21.69
N PRO A 175 -12.13 -3.01 20.85
CA PRO A 175 -11.54 -2.09 19.90
C PRO A 175 -10.88 -0.91 20.63
N ASP A 176 -9.82 -0.38 20.06
CA ASP A 176 -9.21 0.85 20.58
C ASP A 176 -10.16 2.06 20.47
N SER A 177 -9.73 3.23 20.98
CA SER A 177 -10.51 4.47 20.89
C SER A 177 -10.93 4.90 19.46
N LYS A 178 -10.36 4.28 18.43
CA LYS A 178 -10.65 4.52 17.01
C LYS A 178 -11.43 3.38 16.37
N GLY A 179 -11.78 2.34 17.12
CA GLY A 179 -12.59 1.22 16.63
C GLY A 179 -11.79 0.05 16.07
N PHE A 180 -10.46 -0.05 16.32
CA PHE A 180 -9.62 -1.09 15.72
C PHE A 180 -9.28 -2.25 16.68
N PHE A 181 -9.26 -3.48 16.14
CA PHE A 181 -8.86 -4.69 16.86
C PHE A 181 -7.37 -5.00 16.66
N ASN A 182 -6.64 -5.28 17.74
CA ASN A 182 -5.16 -5.32 17.72
C ASN A 182 -4.55 -6.68 18.08
N GLN A 183 -5.35 -7.74 18.24
CA GLN A 183 -4.84 -9.05 18.67
C GLN A 183 -5.43 -10.21 17.88
N ASP A 184 -4.59 -11.21 17.66
CA ASP A 184 -4.99 -12.51 17.11
C ASP A 184 -5.84 -13.27 18.13
N VAL A 185 -6.81 -14.02 17.63
CA VAL A 185 -7.60 -14.94 18.47
C VAL A 185 -7.17 -16.35 18.16
N SER A 186 -6.88 -17.15 19.19
CA SER A 186 -6.51 -18.55 19.00
C SER A 186 -7.30 -19.49 19.90
N ILE A 187 -7.62 -20.66 19.36
CA ILE A 187 -8.31 -21.74 20.07
C ILE A 187 -7.51 -23.05 19.94
N LYS A 188 -7.68 -23.96 20.90
CA LYS A 188 -7.08 -25.29 20.82
C LYS A 188 -7.76 -26.12 19.73
N ASN A 189 -7.00 -26.68 18.81
CA ASN A 189 -7.46 -27.61 17.78
C ASN A 189 -7.58 -29.03 18.37
N ASN A 190 -8.70 -29.33 19.00
CA ASN A 190 -9.02 -30.70 19.42
C ASN A 190 -9.72 -31.47 18.29
N ALA A 191 -9.91 -32.79 18.46
CA ALA A 191 -10.54 -33.63 17.44
C ALA A 191 -11.94 -33.17 17.01
N LEU A 192 -12.72 -32.56 17.91
CA LEU A 192 -14.04 -32.03 17.58
C LEU A 192 -13.94 -30.76 16.71
N ILE A 193 -13.08 -29.81 17.08
CA ILE A 193 -12.83 -28.60 16.30
C ILE A 193 -12.27 -28.93 14.92
N ASP A 194 -11.31 -29.85 14.84
CA ASP A 194 -10.73 -30.28 13.58
C ASP A 194 -11.79 -30.92 12.66
N TYR A 195 -12.64 -31.79 13.22
CA TYR A 195 -13.74 -32.38 12.49
C TYR A 195 -14.77 -31.35 12.00
N ILE A 196 -15.17 -30.40 12.85
CA ILE A 196 -16.08 -29.30 12.48
C ILE A 196 -15.47 -28.46 11.35
N ARG A 197 -14.20 -28.08 11.45
CA ARG A 197 -13.50 -27.29 10.42
C ARG A 197 -13.47 -27.99 9.07
N ASN A 198 -13.16 -29.29 9.06
CA ASN A 198 -13.13 -30.07 7.83
C ASN A 198 -14.50 -30.14 7.16
N ILE A 199 -15.59 -30.29 7.93
CA ILE A 199 -16.96 -30.24 7.39
C ILE A 199 -17.30 -28.85 6.87
N LEU A 200 -16.94 -27.80 7.61
CA LEU A 200 -17.22 -26.40 7.30
C LEU A 200 -16.30 -25.78 6.23
N SER A 201 -15.42 -26.57 5.62
CA SER A 201 -14.66 -26.17 4.43
C SER A 201 -15.59 -25.80 3.25
N VAL A 202 -16.80 -26.35 3.26
CA VAL A 202 -17.92 -25.99 2.38
C VAL A 202 -19.09 -25.48 3.22
N GLU A 203 -20.03 -24.81 2.56
CA GLU A 203 -21.26 -24.32 3.18
C GLU A 203 -22.16 -25.50 3.58
N ILE A 204 -22.62 -25.52 4.84
CA ILE A 204 -23.51 -26.57 5.36
C ILE A 204 -24.55 -25.98 6.29
N LYS A 205 -25.75 -26.57 6.34
CA LYS A 205 -26.77 -26.17 7.31
C LYS A 205 -26.39 -26.59 8.73
N LEU A 206 -26.83 -25.81 9.72
CA LEU A 206 -26.64 -26.13 11.13
C LEU A 206 -27.16 -27.53 11.49
N GLU A 207 -28.40 -27.87 11.08
CA GLU A 207 -28.99 -29.18 11.39
C GLU A 207 -28.17 -30.36 10.83
N ASP A 208 -27.70 -30.25 9.59
CA ASP A 208 -26.84 -31.26 8.95
C ASP A 208 -25.49 -31.40 9.66
N LEU A 209 -24.90 -30.29 10.11
CA LEU A 209 -23.67 -30.28 10.90
C LEU A 209 -23.89 -31.00 12.24
N LEU A 210 -24.98 -30.71 12.94
CA LEU A 210 -25.31 -31.33 14.22
C LEU A 210 -25.48 -32.85 14.05
N ILE A 211 -26.19 -33.30 13.01
CA ILE A 211 -26.33 -34.74 12.70
C ILE A 211 -24.96 -35.39 12.48
N LYS A 212 -24.09 -34.78 11.67
CA LYS A 212 -22.74 -35.31 11.40
C LYS A 212 -21.89 -35.39 12.67
N VAL A 213 -21.90 -34.36 13.50
CA VAL A 213 -21.15 -34.33 14.77
C VAL A 213 -21.69 -35.37 15.76
N ARG A 214 -23.01 -35.46 15.91
CA ARG A 214 -23.67 -36.43 16.80
C ARG A 214 -23.31 -37.86 16.41
N ASN A 215 -23.37 -38.18 15.12
CA ASN A 215 -23.03 -39.51 14.61
C ASN A 215 -21.54 -39.84 14.79
N LYS A 216 -20.64 -38.89 14.55
CA LYS A 216 -19.18 -39.10 14.67
C LYS A 216 -18.73 -39.31 16.12
N PHE A 217 -19.29 -38.55 17.07
CA PHE A 217 -18.88 -38.54 18.48
C PHE A 217 -19.86 -39.25 19.42
N GLN A 218 -20.92 -39.87 18.89
CA GLN A 218 -21.93 -40.62 19.65
C GLN A 218 -22.55 -39.80 20.79
N LEU A 219 -22.85 -38.52 20.51
CA LEU A 219 -23.40 -37.59 21.50
C LEU A 219 -24.88 -37.89 21.79
N LYS A 220 -25.30 -37.76 23.06
CA LYS A 220 -26.69 -37.98 23.48
C LYS A 220 -27.63 -36.83 23.12
N ASP A 221 -27.10 -35.61 23.07
CA ASP A 221 -27.80 -34.38 22.74
C ASP A 221 -26.85 -33.41 22.02
N ASP A 222 -27.41 -32.34 21.46
CA ASP A 222 -26.65 -31.32 20.72
C ASP A 222 -26.32 -30.07 21.56
N PHE A 223 -26.78 -29.98 22.81
CA PHE A 223 -26.74 -28.73 23.58
C PHE A 223 -25.31 -28.19 23.73
N LYS A 224 -24.35 -29.07 24.05
CA LYS A 224 -22.93 -28.70 24.15
C LYS A 224 -22.33 -28.31 22.80
N THR A 225 -22.75 -28.97 21.72
CA THR A 225 -22.29 -28.68 20.36
C THR A 225 -22.82 -27.32 19.90
N ILE A 226 -24.10 -27.04 20.12
CA ILE A 226 -24.72 -25.74 19.83
C ILE A 226 -24.01 -24.62 20.60
N LYS A 227 -23.77 -24.79 21.90
CA LYS A 227 -23.03 -23.80 22.70
C LYS A 227 -21.61 -23.56 22.17
N LEU A 228 -20.91 -24.62 21.77
CA LEU A 228 -19.60 -24.51 21.15
C LEU A 228 -19.66 -23.75 19.81
N LEU A 229 -20.62 -24.07 18.95
CA LEU A 229 -20.80 -23.39 17.67
C LEU A 229 -21.13 -21.90 17.87
N GLN A 230 -22.00 -21.57 18.84
CA GLN A 230 -22.29 -20.19 19.23
C GLN A 230 -21.02 -19.45 19.67
N ASP A 231 -20.18 -20.07 20.51
CA ASP A 231 -18.90 -19.49 20.93
C ASP A 231 -17.94 -19.27 19.75
N LEU A 232 -17.91 -20.18 18.77
CA LEU A 232 -17.08 -20.06 17.57
C LEU A 232 -17.59 -18.98 16.61
N ILE A 233 -18.89 -18.76 16.53
CA ILE A 233 -19.52 -17.69 15.75
C ILE A 233 -19.27 -16.34 16.41
N ASN A 234 -19.46 -16.25 17.73
CA ASN A 234 -19.15 -15.04 18.51
C ASN A 234 -17.66 -14.65 18.41
N LYS A 235 -16.77 -15.64 18.25
CA LYS A 235 -15.33 -15.43 18.02
C LYS A 235 -14.95 -15.34 16.54
N ASN A 236 -15.93 -15.35 15.63
CA ASN A 236 -15.78 -15.19 14.19
C ASN A 236 -14.88 -16.26 13.51
N PHE A 237 -14.72 -17.44 14.12
CA PHE A 237 -14.09 -18.62 13.48
C PHE A 237 -15.04 -19.29 12.49
N ILE A 238 -16.33 -19.27 12.81
CA ILE A 238 -17.41 -19.68 11.91
C ILE A 238 -18.17 -18.41 11.53
N ILE A 239 -18.49 -18.30 10.26
CA ILE A 239 -19.35 -17.25 9.72
C ILE A 239 -20.70 -17.87 9.36
N THR A 240 -21.77 -17.09 9.44
CA THR A 240 -23.10 -17.48 8.93
C THR A 240 -23.47 -16.71 7.66
N GLU A 241 -24.40 -17.25 6.88
CA GLU A 241 -24.90 -16.59 5.67
C GLU A 241 -25.57 -15.24 5.95
N LEU A 242 -25.93 -14.92 7.20
CA LEU A 242 -26.52 -13.63 7.56
C LEU A 242 -25.51 -12.48 7.56
N LYS A 243 -24.20 -12.78 7.60
CA LYS A 243 -23.14 -11.75 7.57
C LYS A 243 -23.24 -10.94 6.26
N PRO A 244 -23.30 -9.60 6.30
CA PRO A 244 -23.46 -8.78 5.10
C PRO A 244 -22.26 -8.92 4.15
N ILE A 245 -22.54 -9.21 2.88
CA ILE A 245 -21.52 -9.32 1.83
C ILE A 245 -21.32 -7.95 1.18
N LEU A 246 -20.15 -7.33 1.40
CA LEU A 246 -19.87 -5.96 0.91
C LEU A 246 -19.68 -5.86 -0.61
N GLY A 247 -19.54 -6.98 -1.31
CA GLY A 247 -19.54 -7.02 -2.78
C GLY A 247 -20.93 -7.12 -3.42
N LYS A 248 -22.00 -7.05 -2.60
CA LYS A 248 -23.40 -7.18 -3.03
C LYS A 248 -24.12 -5.86 -2.78
N ILE A 249 -24.91 -5.40 -3.75
CA ILE A 249 -25.61 -4.12 -3.70
C ILE A 249 -26.69 -4.10 -2.59
N ASP A 250 -27.71 -4.94 -2.69
CA ASP A 250 -28.87 -4.84 -1.79
C ASP A 250 -28.78 -5.80 -0.59
N VAL A 251 -27.86 -5.49 0.32
CA VAL A 251 -27.60 -6.29 1.53
C VAL A 251 -28.79 -6.35 2.48
N PHE A 252 -29.65 -5.32 2.51
CA PHE A 252 -30.81 -5.31 3.41
C PHE A 252 -31.93 -6.21 2.91
N SER A 253 -32.22 -6.19 1.61
CA SER A 253 -33.14 -7.16 1.00
C SER A 253 -32.62 -8.59 1.09
N ASP A 254 -31.33 -8.79 0.87
CA ASP A 254 -30.70 -10.11 0.99
C ASP A 254 -30.89 -10.70 2.40
N LEU A 255 -30.68 -9.89 3.44
CA LEU A 255 -30.96 -10.29 4.82
C LEU A 255 -32.44 -10.67 5.00
N LEU A 256 -33.36 -9.83 4.52
CA LEU A 256 -34.80 -10.10 4.61
C LEU A 256 -35.20 -11.42 3.93
N GLU A 257 -34.66 -11.69 2.74
CA GLU A 257 -34.93 -12.93 2.02
C GLU A 257 -34.40 -14.15 2.78
N LYS A 258 -33.18 -14.08 3.31
CA LYS A 258 -32.60 -15.15 4.14
C LYS A 258 -33.43 -15.42 5.39
N LEU A 259 -33.88 -14.36 6.07
CA LEU A 259 -34.65 -14.50 7.31
C LEU A 259 -36.04 -15.14 7.12
N LYS A 260 -36.63 -15.08 5.91
CA LYS A 260 -37.91 -15.75 5.62
C LYS A 260 -37.83 -17.28 5.76
N ALA A 261 -36.63 -17.86 5.64
CA ALA A 261 -36.42 -19.29 5.79
C ALA A 261 -36.58 -19.77 7.26
N PHE A 262 -36.68 -18.86 8.23
CA PHE A 262 -36.75 -19.17 9.65
C PHE A 262 -38.10 -18.73 10.25
N PRO A 263 -39.02 -19.66 10.55
CA PRO A 263 -40.30 -19.34 11.19
C PRO A 263 -40.15 -18.58 12.52
N SER A 264 -39.08 -18.87 13.28
CA SER A 264 -38.73 -18.20 14.54
C SER A 264 -38.47 -16.69 14.38
N GLN A 265 -38.12 -16.24 13.17
CA GLN A 265 -37.78 -14.85 12.86
C GLN A 265 -38.93 -14.07 12.22
N ARG A 266 -40.14 -14.66 12.12
CA ARG A 266 -41.30 -14.05 11.45
C ARG A 266 -41.59 -12.62 11.92
N GLN A 267 -41.58 -12.37 13.23
CA GLN A 267 -41.83 -11.04 13.79
C GLN A 267 -40.76 -10.02 13.39
N ASN A 268 -39.48 -10.43 13.41
CA ASN A 268 -38.37 -9.58 12.96
C ASN A 268 -38.49 -9.28 11.47
N VAL A 269 -38.83 -10.28 10.64
CA VAL A 269 -39.06 -10.09 9.19
C VAL A 269 -40.20 -9.12 8.92
N GLU A 270 -41.32 -9.23 9.64
CA GLU A 270 -42.47 -8.33 9.49
C GLU A 270 -42.09 -6.89 9.85
N TYR A 271 -41.38 -6.68 10.97
CA TYR A 271 -40.89 -5.37 11.39
C TYR A 271 -39.91 -4.75 10.38
N LEU A 272 -38.90 -5.52 9.95
CA LEU A 272 -37.89 -5.05 9.01
C LEU A 272 -38.48 -4.80 7.61
N ARG A 273 -39.53 -5.55 7.22
CA ARG A 273 -40.26 -5.31 5.98
C ARG A 273 -41.06 -4.00 6.02
N ASP A 274 -41.75 -3.72 7.13
CA ASP A 274 -42.44 -2.43 7.33
C ASP A 274 -41.45 -1.26 7.25
N LEU A 275 -40.31 -1.38 7.94
CA LEU A 275 -39.23 -0.41 7.87
C LEU A 275 -38.74 -0.20 6.43
N LYS A 276 -38.51 -1.28 5.67
CA LYS A 276 -38.13 -1.19 4.26
C LYS A 276 -39.17 -0.46 3.43
N GLN A 277 -40.46 -0.71 3.66
CA GLN A 277 -41.55 0.00 2.96
C GLN A 277 -41.57 1.49 3.29
N LYS A 278 -41.35 1.87 4.55
CA LYS A 278 -41.20 3.28 4.96
C LYS A 278 -40.02 3.95 4.26
N ILE A 279 -38.86 3.28 4.21
CA ILE A 279 -37.68 3.76 3.48
C ILE A 279 -37.99 3.94 1.97
N CYS A 280 -38.68 2.98 1.35
CA CYS A 280 -39.08 3.07 -0.06
C CYS A 280 -40.08 4.20 -0.33
N LYS A 281 -40.99 4.49 0.59
CA LYS A 281 -41.89 5.65 0.47
C LYS A 281 -41.11 6.96 0.58
N TYR A 282 -40.24 7.06 1.60
CA TYR A 282 -39.40 8.24 1.83
C TYR A 282 -38.43 8.52 0.66
N SER A 283 -37.95 7.50 -0.05
CA SER A 283 -37.09 7.70 -1.23
C SER A 283 -37.78 8.43 -2.39
N GLN A 284 -39.12 8.46 -2.43
CA GLN A 284 -39.91 9.16 -3.44
C GLN A 284 -40.30 10.58 -3.03
N ILE A 285 -40.14 10.95 -1.75
CA ILE A 285 -40.43 12.31 -1.25
C ILE A 285 -39.32 13.24 -1.73
N ASN A 286 -39.64 14.49 -2.10
CA ASN A 286 -38.62 15.46 -2.48
C ASN A 286 -37.69 15.79 -1.31
N ILE A 287 -36.49 16.28 -1.62
CA ILE A 287 -35.56 16.74 -0.58
C ILE A 287 -36.14 18.02 0.04
N GLY A 288 -36.16 18.07 1.38
CA GLY A 288 -36.72 19.16 2.19
C GLY A 288 -38.16 18.94 2.64
N GLU A 289 -38.86 17.94 2.09
CA GLU A 289 -40.26 17.67 2.43
C GLU A 289 -40.44 16.47 3.39
N GLY A 290 -39.42 15.62 3.57
CA GLY A 290 -39.54 14.36 4.31
C GLY A 290 -38.87 14.34 5.69
N ILE A 291 -38.69 15.48 6.36
CA ILE A 291 -38.02 15.55 7.67
C ILE A 291 -38.71 14.65 8.70
N GLU A 292 -40.03 14.74 8.82
CA GLU A 292 -40.82 13.94 9.78
C GLU A 292 -40.76 12.44 9.45
N ASP A 293 -40.82 12.08 8.16
CA ASP A 293 -40.65 10.70 7.72
C ASP A 293 -39.27 10.15 8.11
N LEU A 294 -38.20 10.94 7.90
CA LEU A 294 -36.84 10.55 8.26
C LEU A 294 -36.68 10.40 9.78
N GLU A 295 -37.26 11.30 10.59
CA GLU A 295 -37.29 11.18 12.05
C GLU A 295 -37.97 9.87 12.49
N ASN A 296 -39.16 9.58 11.95
CA ASN A 296 -39.91 8.37 12.25
C ASN A 296 -39.15 7.09 11.88
N ILE A 297 -38.51 7.07 10.70
CA ILE A 297 -37.66 5.94 10.28
C ILE A 297 -36.49 5.76 11.23
N ILE A 298 -35.78 6.85 11.58
CA ILE A 298 -34.65 6.80 12.52
C ILE A 298 -35.14 6.26 13.88
N GLU A 299 -36.26 6.75 14.41
CA GLU A 299 -36.81 6.28 15.68
C GLU A 299 -37.16 4.79 15.65
N ASP A 300 -37.82 4.32 14.60
CA ASP A 300 -38.16 2.90 14.46
C ASP A 300 -36.88 2.04 14.37
N MET A 301 -35.87 2.46 13.60
CA MET A 301 -34.58 1.76 13.57
C MET A 301 -33.92 1.70 14.96
N GLN A 302 -33.96 2.80 15.72
CA GLN A 302 -33.38 2.89 17.06
C GLN A 302 -34.15 2.06 18.10
N LYS A 303 -35.48 1.87 17.93
CA LYS A 303 -36.29 0.95 18.76
C LYS A 303 -35.86 -0.49 18.54
N PHE A 304 -35.51 -0.86 17.30
CA PHE A 304 -35.05 -2.21 16.99
C PHE A 304 -33.61 -2.46 17.45
N CYS A 305 -32.67 -1.58 17.11
CA CYS A 305 -31.26 -1.65 17.51
C CYS A 305 -30.70 -0.24 17.68
N ARG A 306 -30.10 0.05 18.85
CA ARG A 306 -29.53 1.37 19.14
C ARG A 306 -28.12 1.51 18.58
N VAL A 307 -27.92 2.47 17.69
CA VAL A 307 -26.60 2.86 17.13
C VAL A 307 -26.51 4.37 16.97
N LYS A 308 -25.32 4.91 16.68
CA LYS A 308 -25.17 6.37 16.52
C LYS A 308 -25.91 6.90 15.28
N ASN A 309 -25.74 6.23 14.13
CA ASN A 309 -26.41 6.59 12.87
C ASN A 309 -26.98 5.32 12.24
N PRO A 310 -28.31 5.20 12.07
CA PRO A 310 -28.91 3.97 11.56
C PRO A 310 -29.03 3.92 10.04
N LEU A 311 -28.81 5.04 9.33
CA LEU A 311 -29.02 5.17 7.88
C LEU A 311 -27.82 5.79 7.17
N GLN A 312 -27.68 5.40 5.90
CA GLN A 312 -26.82 6.03 4.91
C GLN A 312 -27.64 6.38 3.68
N ILE A 313 -27.39 7.58 3.14
CA ILE A 313 -28.02 8.06 1.91
C ILE A 313 -26.93 8.53 0.95
N ASP A 314 -27.06 8.12 -0.31
CA ASP A 314 -26.29 8.62 -1.43
C ASP A 314 -27.25 9.19 -2.48
N ILE A 315 -26.88 10.34 -3.06
CA ILE A 315 -27.73 11.09 -3.97
C ILE A 315 -27.13 11.05 -5.38
N ALA A 316 -27.99 10.89 -6.39
CA ALA A 316 -27.63 11.19 -7.77
C ALA A 316 -28.56 12.21 -8.41
N VAL A 317 -28.06 12.85 -9.45
CA VAL A 317 -28.87 13.70 -10.32
C VAL A 317 -29.71 12.80 -11.23
N ASN A 318 -31.01 13.05 -11.28
CA ASN A 318 -31.97 12.36 -12.13
C ASN A 318 -32.22 13.18 -13.40
N ASN A 319 -31.25 13.17 -14.30
CA ASN A 319 -31.36 13.84 -15.60
C ASN A 319 -31.50 12.83 -16.73
N LEU A 320 -32.39 13.13 -17.68
CA LEU A 320 -32.57 12.32 -18.89
C LEU A 320 -31.38 12.45 -19.86
N ASN A 321 -30.60 13.54 -19.75
CA ASN A 321 -29.45 13.81 -20.60
C ASN A 321 -28.14 13.68 -19.80
N PRO A 322 -27.09 13.08 -20.38
CA PRO A 322 -25.79 12.99 -19.73
C PRO A 322 -25.14 14.36 -19.62
N PHE A 323 -24.29 14.52 -18.61
CA PHE A 323 -23.45 15.70 -18.50
C PHE A 323 -22.33 15.65 -19.54
N LEU A 324 -22.17 16.71 -20.34
CA LEU A 324 -21.21 16.75 -21.44
C LEU A 324 -20.03 17.67 -21.11
N LEU A 325 -18.80 17.16 -21.30
CA LEU A 325 -17.56 17.91 -21.09
C LEU A 325 -16.71 17.94 -22.37
N GLU A 326 -16.13 19.10 -22.71
CA GLU A 326 -15.30 19.20 -23.92
C GLU A 326 -14.06 18.30 -23.86
N ASN A 327 -13.71 17.69 -24.99
CA ASN A 327 -12.49 16.89 -25.19
C ASN A 327 -11.19 17.62 -24.80
N ALA A 328 -11.19 18.96 -24.78
CA ALA A 328 -10.02 19.73 -24.31
C ALA A 328 -9.66 19.44 -22.84
N TYR A 329 -10.64 19.20 -21.96
CA TYR A 329 -10.38 18.88 -20.56
C TYR A 329 -9.82 17.47 -20.39
N LYS A 330 -10.24 16.53 -21.25
CA LYS A 330 -9.67 15.18 -21.33
C LYS A 330 -8.17 15.23 -21.55
N ASN A 331 -7.74 15.98 -22.56
CA ASN A 331 -6.32 16.13 -22.90
C ASN A 331 -5.52 16.77 -21.75
N LYS A 332 -6.07 17.80 -21.10
CA LYS A 332 -5.43 18.44 -19.93
C LYS A 332 -5.20 17.46 -18.78
N ILE A 333 -6.17 16.60 -18.49
CA ILE A 333 -6.03 15.58 -17.43
C ILE A 333 -5.04 14.48 -17.82
N GLU A 334 -5.02 14.06 -19.09
CA GLU A 334 -4.02 13.11 -19.59
C GLU A 334 -2.60 13.68 -19.48
N ASP A 335 -2.41 14.96 -19.80
CA ASP A 335 -1.11 15.65 -19.66
C ASP A 335 -0.74 15.89 -18.19
N ALA A 336 -1.71 16.24 -17.34
CA ALA A 336 -1.50 16.33 -15.90
C ALA A 336 -1.02 14.99 -15.32
N ALA A 337 -1.64 13.88 -15.71
CA ALA A 337 -1.26 12.54 -15.27
C ALA A 337 0.17 12.18 -15.70
N LYS A 338 0.58 12.55 -16.93
CA LYS A 338 1.97 12.38 -17.40
C LYS A 338 2.94 13.21 -16.54
N LEU A 339 2.61 14.46 -16.24
CA LEU A 339 3.44 15.32 -15.39
C LEU A 339 3.52 14.78 -13.95
N MET A 340 2.41 14.34 -13.37
CA MET A 340 2.38 13.72 -12.04
C MET A 340 3.33 12.52 -11.99
N ARG A 341 3.30 11.65 -13.01
CA ARG A 341 4.23 10.54 -13.09
C ARG A 341 5.69 11.01 -13.19
N MET A 342 5.97 12.03 -14.00
CA MET A 342 7.32 12.54 -14.24
C MET A 342 7.92 13.22 -12.99
N LEU A 343 7.11 14.01 -12.27
CA LEU A 343 7.51 14.70 -11.04
C LEU A 343 7.55 13.78 -9.81
N SER A 344 7.08 12.54 -9.92
CA SER A 344 7.14 11.59 -8.81
C SER A 344 8.56 11.03 -8.67
N PRO A 345 9.11 10.95 -7.44
CA PRO A 345 10.38 10.27 -7.21
C PRO A 345 10.35 8.86 -7.80
N GLN A 346 11.45 8.43 -8.45
CA GLN A 346 11.57 7.09 -9.04
C GLN A 346 11.66 6.02 -7.94
N GLN A 347 10.51 5.71 -7.36
CA GLN A 347 10.30 4.74 -6.30
C GLN A 347 9.16 3.80 -6.70
N PHE A 348 9.55 2.64 -7.24
CA PHE A 348 8.71 1.46 -7.36
C PHE A 348 8.24 0.97 -5.99
N GLY A 349 6.94 0.74 -5.81
CA GLY A 349 6.44 0.13 -4.59
C GLY A 349 6.69 0.90 -3.31
N PHE A 350 6.37 0.26 -2.18
CA PHE A 350 6.53 0.82 -0.86
C PHE A 350 7.88 0.45 -0.26
N GLU A 351 8.51 1.38 0.45
CA GLU A 351 9.85 1.17 1.00
C GLU A 351 9.93 -0.02 1.96
N HIS A 352 8.95 -0.15 2.86
CA HIS A 352 8.92 -1.27 3.80
C HIS A 352 8.62 -2.61 3.12
N ILE A 353 8.00 -2.63 1.94
CA ILE A 353 7.81 -3.85 1.15
C ILE A 353 9.10 -4.23 0.41
N ARG A 354 9.89 -3.25 -0.05
CA ARG A 354 11.23 -3.53 -0.60
C ARG A 354 12.18 -4.13 0.43
N ASP A 355 12.20 -3.59 1.64
CA ASP A 355 12.99 -4.19 2.72
C ASP A 355 12.47 -5.62 3.02
N TYR A 356 11.14 -5.83 2.99
CA TYR A 356 10.51 -7.15 3.15
C TYR A 356 10.81 -8.13 1.99
N HIS A 357 10.95 -7.63 0.76
CA HIS A 357 11.34 -8.40 -0.43
C HIS A 357 12.75 -8.97 -0.29
N GLU A 358 13.70 -8.17 0.20
CA GLU A 358 15.05 -8.66 0.46
C GLU A 358 15.07 -9.75 1.53
N GLU A 359 14.28 -9.58 2.59
CA GLU A 359 14.14 -10.61 3.62
C GLU A 359 13.48 -11.88 3.08
N PHE A 360 12.50 -11.73 2.20
CA PHE A 360 11.90 -12.85 1.47
C PHE A 360 12.94 -13.59 0.65
N ILE A 361 13.76 -12.90 -0.14
CA ILE A 361 14.83 -13.53 -0.92
C ILE A 361 15.84 -14.22 -0.01
N ASN A 362 16.19 -13.61 1.12
CA ASN A 362 17.14 -14.18 2.06
C ASN A 362 16.63 -15.45 2.75
N LYS A 363 15.32 -15.56 3.00
CA LYS A 363 14.71 -16.75 3.64
C LYS A 363 14.26 -17.81 2.63
N TYR A 364 13.64 -17.40 1.53
CA TYR A 364 12.95 -18.28 0.58
C TYR A 364 13.59 -18.30 -0.81
N GLY A 365 14.48 -17.37 -1.16
CA GLY A 365 15.02 -17.26 -2.51
C GLY A 365 13.97 -16.80 -3.54
N PHE A 366 14.28 -17.02 -4.82
CA PHE A 366 13.44 -16.57 -5.95
C PHE A 366 12.47 -17.67 -6.46
N VAL A 367 12.83 -18.93 -6.25
CA VAL A 367 12.11 -20.07 -6.84
C VAL A 367 10.91 -20.51 -5.98
N ASN A 368 10.89 -20.15 -4.69
CA ASN A 368 9.84 -20.57 -3.78
C ASN A 368 8.54 -19.78 -3.98
N GLU A 369 7.45 -20.54 -4.02
CA GLU A 369 6.10 -20.04 -3.88
C GLU A 369 5.68 -20.27 -2.41
N VAL A 370 5.53 -19.19 -1.64
CA VAL A 370 5.16 -19.29 -0.22
C VAL A 370 3.68 -18.94 -0.04
N PRO A 371 2.85 -19.79 0.59
CA PRO A 371 1.47 -19.44 0.89
C PRO A 371 1.41 -18.12 1.68
N ILE A 372 0.51 -17.22 1.32
CA ILE A 372 0.45 -15.88 1.94
C ILE A 372 0.23 -15.94 3.47
N GLN A 373 -0.57 -16.90 3.95
CA GLN A 373 -0.81 -17.10 5.38
C GLN A 373 0.44 -17.61 6.10
N GLU A 374 1.22 -18.50 5.47
CA GLU A 374 2.49 -18.98 6.01
C GLU A 374 3.49 -17.83 6.10
N LEU A 375 3.61 -17.02 5.05
CA LEU A 375 4.56 -15.90 5.00
C LEU A 375 4.29 -14.86 6.09
N LEU A 376 3.03 -14.50 6.31
CA LEU A 376 2.64 -13.46 7.25
C LEU A 376 2.55 -13.95 8.71
N ASP A 377 2.64 -15.26 8.95
CA ASP A 377 2.73 -15.83 10.29
C ASP A 377 4.13 -15.58 10.88
N GLU A 378 4.20 -15.19 12.16
CA GLU A 378 5.48 -14.84 12.80
C GLU A 378 6.35 -16.06 13.14
N ASN A 379 5.76 -17.26 13.26
CA ASN A 379 6.47 -18.48 13.65
C ASN A 379 6.89 -19.32 12.44
N LEU A 380 6.04 -19.41 11.42
CA LEU A 380 6.32 -20.13 10.18
C LEU A 380 7.07 -19.23 9.18
N GLY A 381 6.62 -17.97 9.12
CA GLY A 381 6.91 -17.03 8.07
C GLY A 381 7.99 -16.02 8.38
N LEU A 382 7.87 -14.87 7.74
CA LEU A 382 8.60 -13.66 8.09
C LEU A 382 7.81 -12.78 9.07
N GLY A 383 6.50 -13.00 9.23
CA GLY A 383 5.61 -12.09 9.97
C GLY A 383 5.24 -10.86 9.15
N ALA A 384 4.27 -10.06 9.60
CA ALA A 384 3.82 -8.89 8.86
C ALA A 384 4.93 -7.79 8.75
N PRO A 385 5.02 -7.02 7.65
CA PRO A 385 6.02 -5.95 7.50
C PRO A 385 6.01 -4.89 8.62
N ALA A 386 7.12 -4.22 8.89
CA ALA A 386 7.34 -3.39 10.10
C ALA A 386 6.32 -2.27 10.39
N ASP A 387 5.66 -1.71 9.38
CA ASP A 387 4.67 -0.63 9.54
C ASP A 387 3.23 -1.12 9.73
N TYR A 388 3.03 -2.43 9.87
CA TYR A 388 1.72 -3.07 9.93
C TYR A 388 1.20 -3.11 11.36
N LYS A 389 -0.12 -2.95 11.52
CA LYS A 389 -0.77 -2.65 12.80
C LYS A 389 -1.83 -3.65 13.24
N PHE A 390 -2.37 -4.46 12.33
CA PHE A 390 -3.56 -5.28 12.58
C PHE A 390 -3.33 -6.74 12.15
N PRO A 391 -2.59 -7.53 12.96
CA PRO A 391 -1.99 -7.21 14.27
C PRO A 391 -0.68 -6.41 14.17
N GLN A 392 -0.20 -5.84 15.28
CA GLN A 392 1.01 -5.02 15.29
C GLN A 392 2.24 -5.87 14.95
N SER A 393 2.98 -5.49 13.89
CA SER A 393 4.22 -6.15 13.53
C SER A 393 5.27 -6.00 14.63
N GLN A 394 5.96 -7.09 14.96
CA GLN A 394 7.13 -7.08 15.85
C GLN A 394 8.41 -6.55 15.17
N ARG A 395 8.37 -6.32 13.86
CA ARG A 395 9.54 -5.88 13.08
C ARG A 395 9.79 -4.39 13.28
N LYS A 396 11.07 -4.01 13.29
CA LYS A 396 11.48 -2.61 13.40
C LYS A 396 11.55 -1.98 12.03
N LYS A 397 11.02 -0.76 11.93
CA LYS A 397 11.12 0.04 10.72
C LYS A 397 12.55 0.54 10.54
N ASN A 398 13.14 0.31 9.37
CA ASN A 398 14.34 1.03 8.97
C ASN A 398 13.97 2.52 8.79
N GLN A 399 14.61 3.40 9.55
CA GLN A 399 14.43 4.84 9.41
C GLN A 399 15.19 5.33 8.17
N LYS A 400 14.62 5.07 7.00
CA LYS A 400 15.00 5.78 5.78
C LYS A 400 14.07 6.99 5.62
N GLY A 401 14.63 8.11 5.17
CA GLY A 401 13.86 9.32 4.91
C GLY A 401 12.90 9.09 3.74
N LYS A 402 11.71 9.70 3.78
CA LYS A 402 10.81 9.70 2.62
C LYS A 402 11.54 10.35 1.44
N LYS A 403 11.52 9.70 0.28
CA LYS A 403 12.08 10.30 -0.93
C LYS A 403 11.34 11.58 -1.28
N THR A 404 12.12 12.61 -1.53
CA THR A 404 11.73 13.96 -1.93
C THR A 404 12.04 14.18 -3.40
N ASN A 405 11.35 15.14 -4.04
CA ASN A 405 11.71 15.61 -5.37
C ASN A 405 12.64 16.82 -5.24
N GLU A 406 13.93 16.55 -5.00
CA GLU A 406 14.94 17.61 -4.80
C GLU A 406 14.99 18.60 -5.96
N LYS A 407 14.85 18.13 -7.21
CA LYS A 407 14.85 18.98 -8.41
C LYS A 407 13.72 20.01 -8.39
N LEU A 408 12.49 19.55 -8.08
CA LEU A 408 11.34 20.45 -7.95
C LEU A 408 11.45 21.36 -6.72
N ILE A 409 11.98 20.85 -5.60
CA ILE A 409 12.23 21.66 -4.39
C ILE A 409 13.19 22.80 -4.70
N HIS A 410 14.33 22.51 -5.33
CA HIS A 410 15.32 23.52 -5.74
C HIS A 410 14.70 24.55 -6.68
N PHE A 411 13.98 24.11 -7.72
CA PHE A 411 13.29 25.02 -8.64
C PHE A 411 12.33 25.98 -7.91
N ILE A 412 11.49 25.45 -7.00
CA ILE A 412 10.55 26.28 -6.23
C ILE A 412 11.30 27.24 -5.31
N LEU A 413 12.36 26.78 -4.64
CA LEU A 413 13.17 27.61 -3.75
C LEU A 413 13.87 28.74 -4.51
N ASP A 414 14.51 28.45 -5.64
CA ASP A 414 15.17 29.44 -6.48
C ASP A 414 14.17 30.48 -6.99
N TYR A 415 13.00 30.04 -7.43
CA TYR A 415 11.92 30.94 -7.83
C TYR A 415 11.48 31.85 -6.67
N ILE A 416 11.33 31.30 -5.47
CA ILE A 416 10.96 32.04 -4.25
C ILE A 416 12.07 32.99 -3.80
N LEU A 417 13.35 32.69 -4.04
CA LEU A 417 14.48 33.55 -3.66
C LEU A 417 14.69 34.71 -4.63
N GLN A 418 14.42 34.50 -5.93
CA GLN A 418 14.53 35.52 -6.97
C GLN A 418 13.36 36.53 -6.95
N ASN A 419 12.27 36.17 -6.28
CA ASN A 419 11.05 36.95 -6.20
C ASN A 419 10.66 37.19 -4.73
N ASN A 420 9.74 38.11 -4.45
CA ASN A 420 9.29 38.30 -3.07
C ASN A 420 8.20 37.28 -2.71
N CYS A 421 8.46 36.41 -1.73
CA CYS A 421 7.53 35.36 -1.31
C CYS A 421 6.14 35.87 -0.88
N GLN A 422 6.02 37.15 -0.46
CA GLN A 422 4.73 37.77 -0.11
C GLN A 422 3.90 38.22 -1.32
N THR A 423 4.48 38.26 -2.52
CA THR A 423 3.82 38.75 -3.74
C THR A 423 3.69 37.70 -4.82
N ILE A 424 4.45 36.60 -4.77
CA ILE A 424 4.34 35.51 -5.73
C ILE A 424 3.02 34.79 -5.51
N GLU A 425 2.09 34.91 -6.45
CA GLU A 425 0.82 34.18 -6.37
C GLU A 425 0.94 32.75 -6.91
N SER A 426 1.68 32.56 -8.01
CA SER A 426 1.81 31.29 -8.70
C SER A 426 3.19 31.10 -9.32
N ILE A 427 3.62 29.84 -9.40
CA ILE A 427 4.75 29.37 -10.19
C ILE A 427 4.17 28.54 -11.33
N ALA A 428 4.32 29.02 -12.56
CA ALA A 428 3.96 28.29 -13.76
C ALA A 428 5.19 27.52 -14.26
N ILE A 429 5.16 26.21 -14.10
CA ILE A 429 6.19 25.31 -14.61
C ILE A 429 6.01 25.20 -16.13
N THR A 430 7.09 25.36 -16.89
CA THR A 430 7.10 25.23 -18.34
C THR A 430 7.81 23.96 -18.80
N ASP A 431 7.60 23.55 -20.05
CA ASP A 431 8.37 22.43 -20.64
C ASP A 431 9.88 22.70 -20.65
N GLN A 432 10.30 23.97 -20.74
CA GLN A 432 11.71 24.33 -20.66
C GLN A 432 12.26 24.15 -19.25
N ASP A 433 11.48 24.47 -18.21
CA ASP A 433 11.89 24.23 -16.82
C ASP A 433 12.04 22.73 -16.54
N LEU A 434 11.13 21.91 -17.07
CA LEU A 434 11.19 20.45 -16.93
C LEU A 434 12.43 19.86 -17.63
N LYS A 435 12.81 20.40 -18.79
CA LYS A 435 14.06 20.06 -19.48
C LYS A 435 15.29 20.50 -18.66
N ASN A 436 15.28 21.71 -18.11
CA ASN A 436 16.37 22.25 -17.30
C ASN A 436 16.54 21.49 -15.98
N MET A 437 15.45 20.98 -15.40
CA MET A 437 15.48 20.09 -14.24
C MET A 437 16.01 18.69 -14.58
N GLU A 438 16.29 18.39 -15.85
CA GLU A 438 16.83 17.11 -16.33
C GLU A 438 16.01 15.91 -15.84
N PHE A 439 14.68 15.98 -15.83
CA PHE A 439 13.88 14.80 -15.49
C PHE A 439 14.09 13.71 -16.54
N ASP A 440 14.46 12.50 -16.08
CA ASP A 440 14.68 11.35 -16.96
C ASP A 440 13.41 11.01 -17.75
N GLN A 441 13.58 10.51 -18.98
CA GLN A 441 12.48 9.86 -19.69
C GLN A 441 12.03 8.65 -18.88
N PHE A 442 10.73 8.60 -18.55
CA PHE A 442 10.19 7.55 -17.70
C PHE A 442 10.06 6.22 -18.47
N ASP A 443 10.34 5.12 -17.77
CA ASP A 443 10.11 3.77 -18.27
C ASP A 443 8.60 3.50 -18.39
N SER A 444 8.12 3.19 -19.59
CA SER A 444 6.70 2.91 -19.85
C SER A 444 6.20 1.65 -19.15
N ASP A 445 7.08 0.72 -18.79
CA ASP A 445 6.74 -0.49 -18.04
C ASP A 445 6.45 -0.23 -16.56
N SER A 446 6.73 0.99 -16.05
CA SER A 446 6.51 1.40 -14.67
C SER A 446 5.17 2.12 -14.40
N LEU A 447 4.33 2.25 -15.44
CA LEU A 447 3.04 2.90 -15.37
C LEU A 447 1.99 2.00 -14.71
N LEU A 448 1.11 2.63 -13.91
CA LEU A 448 -0.10 1.97 -13.42
C LEU A 448 -0.98 1.53 -14.60
N ASP A 449 -1.48 0.29 -14.54
CA ASP A 449 -2.40 -0.23 -15.57
C ASP A 449 -3.66 0.62 -15.67
N SER A 450 -4.20 1.04 -14.52
CA SER A 450 -5.34 1.94 -14.41
C SER A 450 -5.35 2.73 -13.08
N PHE A 451 -5.99 3.91 -13.08
CA PHE A 451 -6.07 4.82 -11.94
C PHE A 451 -7.18 5.86 -12.15
N GLU A 452 -7.49 6.66 -11.13
CA GLU A 452 -8.39 7.82 -11.25
C GLU A 452 -7.65 9.11 -10.88
N VAL A 453 -8.00 10.21 -11.55
CA VAL A 453 -7.58 11.57 -11.18
C VAL A 453 -8.81 12.40 -10.81
N TYR A 454 -8.70 13.20 -9.76
CA TYR A 454 -9.79 14.05 -9.27
C TYR A 454 -9.44 15.51 -9.50
N ALA A 455 -10.35 16.25 -10.12
CA ALA A 455 -10.12 17.66 -10.37
C ALA A 455 -11.40 18.49 -10.43
N GLN A 456 -11.29 19.75 -10.03
CA GLN A 456 -12.29 20.78 -10.27
C GLN A 456 -12.09 21.38 -11.66
N VAL A 457 -13.17 21.59 -12.41
CA VAL A 457 -13.12 22.16 -13.75
C VAL A 457 -13.78 23.53 -13.76
N PHE A 458 -13.09 24.52 -14.31
CA PHE A 458 -13.58 25.90 -14.36
C PHE A 458 -14.04 26.25 -15.78
N ARG A 459 -15.35 26.07 -16.01
CA ARG A 459 -15.99 26.39 -17.29
C ARG A 459 -16.37 27.86 -17.41
N ASN A 460 -16.86 28.42 -16.31
CA ASN A 460 -17.56 29.70 -16.27
C ASN A 460 -16.89 30.71 -15.33
N ASP A 461 -15.60 30.50 -15.02
CA ASP A 461 -14.80 31.47 -14.27
C ASP A 461 -14.02 32.36 -15.23
N GLU A 462 -14.17 33.68 -15.16
CA GLU A 462 -13.49 34.62 -16.07
C GLU A 462 -11.96 34.55 -15.99
N LYS A 463 -11.41 34.29 -14.81
CA LYS A 463 -9.96 34.26 -14.57
C LYS A 463 -9.37 32.86 -14.76
N LEU A 464 -10.18 31.83 -14.55
CA LEU A 464 -9.76 30.43 -14.62
C LEU A 464 -10.39 29.68 -15.80
N LYS A 465 -10.95 30.37 -16.79
CA LYS A 465 -11.65 29.76 -17.92
C LYS A 465 -10.78 28.68 -18.57
N GLN A 466 -11.34 27.49 -18.73
CA GLN A 466 -10.67 26.30 -19.28
C GLN A 466 -9.54 25.72 -18.41
N LYS A 467 -9.25 26.26 -17.22
CA LYS A 467 -8.30 25.65 -16.29
C LYS A 467 -8.93 24.47 -15.53
N VAL A 468 -8.07 23.62 -15.00
CA VAL A 468 -8.43 22.49 -14.16
C VAL A 468 -7.59 22.55 -12.88
N ALA A 469 -8.16 22.32 -11.71
CA ALA A 469 -7.41 22.23 -10.45
C ALA A 469 -7.52 20.85 -9.84
N LEU A 470 -6.40 20.21 -9.52
CA LEU A 470 -6.40 18.94 -8.81
C LEU A 470 -7.08 19.11 -7.44
N SER A 471 -7.94 18.16 -7.10
CA SER A 471 -8.70 18.16 -5.85
C SER A 471 -7.81 17.84 -4.63
N GLY A 472 -8.40 17.92 -3.42
CA GLY A 472 -7.67 17.60 -2.18
C GLY A 472 -7.14 16.16 -2.14
N LEU A 473 -7.95 15.21 -2.59
CA LEU A 473 -7.46 13.91 -3.06
C LEU A 473 -7.15 14.07 -4.54
N GLN A 474 -5.93 13.76 -4.97
CA GLN A 474 -5.49 14.07 -6.34
C GLN A 474 -5.62 12.86 -7.28
N TRP A 475 -5.38 11.64 -6.76
CA TRP A 475 -5.46 10.40 -7.54
C TRP A 475 -5.66 9.16 -6.66
N THR A 476 -6.03 8.03 -7.27
CA THR A 476 -6.05 6.70 -6.64
C THR A 476 -5.69 5.60 -7.65
N PRO A 477 -4.99 4.52 -7.25
CA PRO A 477 -4.76 3.37 -8.14
C PRO A 477 -6.05 2.58 -8.40
N GLY A 478 -6.16 1.99 -9.59
CA GLY A 478 -7.34 1.27 -10.07
C GLY A 478 -8.40 2.21 -10.63
N ALA A 479 -8.76 2.06 -11.90
CA ALA A 479 -9.86 2.84 -12.47
C ALA A 479 -11.21 2.36 -11.92
N CYS A 480 -12.17 3.29 -11.86
CA CYS A 480 -13.51 3.08 -11.32
C CYS A 480 -13.57 2.70 -9.82
N THR A 481 -12.48 2.87 -9.08
CA THR A 481 -12.41 2.67 -7.62
C THR A 481 -13.45 3.52 -6.88
N SER A 482 -13.68 4.75 -7.33
CA SER A 482 -14.65 5.67 -6.71
C SER A 482 -16.10 5.40 -7.08
N PHE A 483 -16.36 4.59 -8.11
CA PHE A 483 -17.68 4.40 -8.71
C PHE A 483 -18.49 3.34 -7.97
N GLY A 484 -17.80 2.35 -7.38
CA GLY A 484 -18.43 1.16 -6.80
C GLY A 484 -19.50 1.41 -5.74
N ARG A 485 -19.28 2.38 -4.84
CA ARG A 485 -20.28 2.78 -3.81
C ARG A 485 -21.59 3.29 -4.40
N PHE A 486 -21.53 3.89 -5.59
CA PHE A 486 -22.66 4.52 -6.28
C PHE A 486 -23.28 3.62 -7.34
N SER A 487 -22.78 2.39 -7.50
CA SER A 487 -23.26 1.42 -8.47
C SER A 487 -24.78 1.19 -8.40
N GLN A 488 -25.40 1.29 -7.21
CA GLN A 488 -26.86 1.12 -7.07
C GLN A 488 -27.67 2.19 -7.77
N ILE A 489 -27.06 3.37 -7.96
CA ILE A 489 -27.73 4.56 -8.48
C ILE A 489 -27.55 4.67 -9.99
N PHE A 490 -26.47 4.10 -10.53
CA PHE A 490 -26.23 4.06 -11.97
C PHE A 490 -27.24 3.15 -12.68
N SER A 491 -27.70 3.60 -13.84
CA SER A 491 -28.50 2.84 -14.79
C SER A 491 -27.74 1.61 -15.29
N ASN A 492 -28.47 0.62 -15.82
CA ASN A 492 -27.85 -0.59 -16.37
C ASN A 492 -26.89 -0.28 -17.53
N ASN A 493 -27.17 0.75 -18.34
CA ASN A 493 -26.31 1.16 -19.44
C ASN A 493 -24.96 1.71 -18.93
N GLU A 494 -24.99 2.59 -17.94
CA GLU A 494 -23.76 3.13 -17.31
C GLU A 494 -22.93 2.01 -16.66
N LYS A 495 -23.58 1.06 -15.98
CA LYS A 495 -22.88 -0.11 -15.42
C LYS A 495 -22.22 -0.98 -16.49
N ASN A 496 -22.89 -1.19 -17.62
CA ASN A 496 -22.34 -1.97 -18.72
C ASN A 496 -21.15 -1.25 -19.35
N GLU A 497 -21.23 0.07 -19.56
CA GLU A 497 -20.11 0.88 -20.05
C GLU A 497 -18.88 0.76 -19.12
N ILE A 498 -19.08 0.84 -17.80
CA ILE A 498 -18.02 0.64 -16.82
C ILE A 498 -17.45 -0.79 -16.90
N LYS A 499 -18.31 -1.82 -17.00
CA LYS A 499 -17.89 -3.22 -17.12
C LYS A 499 -17.07 -3.47 -18.38
N ASP A 500 -17.49 -2.94 -19.53
CA ASP A 500 -16.78 -3.07 -20.80
C ASP A 500 -15.41 -2.39 -20.74
N PHE A 501 -15.34 -1.21 -20.12
CA PHE A 501 -14.08 -0.52 -19.89
C PHE A 501 -13.11 -1.34 -19.02
N ILE A 502 -13.58 -1.94 -17.92
CA ILE A 502 -12.76 -2.81 -17.06
C ILE A 502 -12.34 -4.08 -17.80
N HIS A 503 -13.23 -4.74 -18.55
CA HIS A 503 -12.88 -5.93 -19.35
C HIS A 503 -11.79 -5.61 -20.39
N ASN A 504 -11.84 -4.43 -21.00
CA ASN A 504 -10.80 -3.99 -21.95
C ASN A 504 -9.42 -3.81 -21.28
N ILE A 505 -9.38 -3.46 -19.98
CA ILE A 505 -8.13 -3.42 -19.20
C ILE A 505 -7.64 -4.85 -18.94
N GLU A 506 -8.51 -5.76 -18.51
CA GLU A 506 -8.17 -7.17 -18.26
C GLU A 506 -7.63 -7.86 -19.53
N HIS A 507 -8.27 -7.63 -20.69
CA HIS A 507 -7.88 -8.21 -21.97
C HIS A 507 -6.49 -7.77 -22.49
N LYS A 508 -5.96 -6.64 -22.03
CA LYS A 508 -4.61 -6.18 -22.42
C LYS A 508 -3.49 -6.99 -21.76
N SER A 509 -3.78 -7.61 -20.62
CA SER A 509 -2.85 -8.42 -19.83
C SER A 509 -3.46 -9.78 -19.51
N PRO A 510 -3.69 -10.66 -20.51
CA PRO A 510 -4.33 -11.96 -20.31
C PRO A 510 -3.56 -12.90 -19.38
N GLU A 511 -2.28 -12.65 -19.14
CA GLU A 511 -1.40 -13.34 -18.21
C GLU A 511 -1.56 -12.91 -16.74
N VAL A 512 -2.32 -11.85 -16.47
CA VAL A 512 -2.62 -11.32 -15.13
C VAL A 512 -4.07 -11.56 -14.78
N ILE A 513 -4.32 -12.00 -13.55
CA ILE A 513 -5.64 -12.04 -12.95
C ILE A 513 -5.83 -10.80 -12.08
N TYR A 514 -6.70 -9.89 -12.52
CA TYR A 514 -7.17 -8.79 -11.68
C TYR A 514 -8.28 -9.31 -10.77
N CYS A 515 -8.07 -9.21 -9.46
CA CYS A 515 -8.97 -9.78 -8.46
C CYS A 515 -9.46 -8.70 -7.50
N GLU A 516 -10.79 -8.55 -7.40
CA GLU A 516 -11.43 -7.71 -6.40
C GLU A 516 -11.31 -8.36 -5.01
N LEU A 517 -10.72 -7.61 -4.07
CA LEU A 517 -10.71 -7.94 -2.65
C LEU A 517 -12.04 -7.54 -2.00
N ILE A 518 -12.83 -8.53 -1.60
CA ILE A 518 -14.05 -8.33 -0.83
C ILE A 518 -13.79 -8.81 0.60
N TYR A 519 -13.75 -7.89 1.56
CA TYR A 519 -13.43 -8.22 2.94
C TYR A 519 -14.22 -7.41 3.94
N SER A 520 -14.44 -7.95 5.14
CA SER A 520 -15.02 -7.21 6.26
C SER A 520 -13.99 -6.24 6.88
N PRO A 521 -14.23 -4.91 6.89
CA PRO A 521 -13.32 -3.94 7.48
C PRO A 521 -13.18 -4.09 8.99
N GLN A 522 -12.08 -3.56 9.53
CA GLN A 522 -11.81 -3.51 10.97
C GLN A 522 -12.83 -2.65 11.73
N THR A 523 -13.32 -1.57 11.11
CA THR A 523 -14.38 -0.74 11.68
C THR A 523 -15.70 -1.07 10.99
N THR A 524 -16.76 -1.30 11.76
CA THR A 524 -18.06 -1.66 11.19
C THR A 524 -18.57 -0.61 10.19
N ARG A 525 -18.42 0.68 10.51
CA ARG A 525 -18.81 1.79 9.61
C ARG A 525 -17.92 1.91 8.37
N GLY A 526 -16.74 1.28 8.37
CA GLY A 526 -15.94 1.13 7.16
C GLY A 526 -16.69 0.39 6.04
N GLY A 527 -17.64 -0.49 6.42
CA GLY A 527 -18.52 -1.18 5.46
C GLY A 527 -19.41 -0.25 4.63
N ASN A 528 -19.80 0.93 5.16
CA ASN A 528 -20.55 1.95 4.40
C ASN A 528 -19.76 2.53 3.23
N VAL A 529 -18.43 2.50 3.32
CA VAL A 529 -17.51 2.95 2.27
C VAL A 529 -17.13 1.78 1.35
N ALA A 530 -16.97 0.59 1.92
CA ALA A 530 -16.54 -0.61 1.19
C ALA A 530 -17.66 -1.32 0.42
N LEU A 531 -18.93 -1.03 0.71
CA LEU A 531 -20.08 -1.59 -0.01
C LEU A 531 -20.03 -1.20 -1.49
N THR A 532 -19.88 -2.18 -2.37
CA THR A 532 -19.65 -1.98 -3.80
C THR A 532 -20.26 -3.08 -4.67
N GLU A 533 -20.52 -2.77 -5.95
CA GLU A 533 -20.65 -3.77 -7.01
C GLU A 533 -19.27 -3.98 -7.64
N SER A 534 -18.77 -5.21 -7.65
CA SER A 534 -17.49 -5.52 -8.27
C SER A 534 -17.62 -5.62 -9.79
N PHE A 535 -16.87 -4.80 -10.52
CA PHE A 535 -16.79 -4.80 -11.99
C PHE A 535 -15.70 -5.73 -12.56
N TRP A 536 -14.84 -6.28 -11.71
CA TRP A 536 -13.74 -7.17 -12.10
C TRP A 536 -14.20 -8.61 -12.28
N SER A 537 -13.47 -9.36 -13.12
CA SER A 537 -13.81 -10.76 -13.43
C SER A 537 -13.64 -11.68 -12.22
N PHE A 538 -12.52 -11.58 -11.51
CA PHE A 538 -12.21 -12.43 -10.35
C PHE A 538 -12.49 -11.74 -9.01
N ARG A 539 -12.87 -12.54 -8.01
CA ARG A 539 -13.12 -12.10 -6.63
C ARG A 539 -12.48 -13.04 -5.64
N ILE A 540 -12.05 -12.49 -4.52
CA ILE A 540 -11.68 -13.24 -3.31
C ILE A 540 -12.44 -12.65 -2.12
N TYR A 541 -12.97 -13.53 -1.27
CA TYR A 541 -13.77 -13.16 -0.11
C TYR A 541 -13.00 -13.51 1.16
N LEU A 542 -12.75 -12.50 1.98
CA LEU A 542 -12.02 -12.64 3.24
C LEU A 542 -12.93 -12.21 4.40
N ASP A 543 -13.07 -13.07 5.41
CA ASP A 543 -13.91 -12.78 6.58
C ASP A 543 -15.39 -12.46 6.24
N THR A 544 -15.93 -13.10 5.20
CA THR A 544 -17.32 -12.98 4.75
C THR A 544 -17.74 -14.20 3.92
N PHE A 545 -19.04 -14.39 3.68
CA PHE A 545 -19.55 -15.36 2.71
C PHE A 545 -19.20 -14.94 1.28
N ALA A 546 -19.01 -15.94 0.42
CA ALA A 546 -18.81 -15.75 -1.01
C ALA A 546 -20.16 -15.84 -1.74
N GLU A 547 -20.32 -15.05 -2.80
CA GLU A 547 -21.40 -15.32 -3.76
C GLU A 547 -21.04 -16.52 -4.64
N GLN A 548 -22.02 -17.34 -5.00
CA GLN A 548 -21.85 -18.42 -5.97
C GLN A 548 -21.64 -17.83 -7.38
N LYS A 549 -20.37 -17.59 -7.73
CA LYS A 549 -19.91 -17.11 -9.05
C LYS A 549 -18.82 -18.03 -9.59
N SER A 550 -18.69 -18.10 -10.91
CA SER A 550 -17.76 -19.00 -11.61
C SER A 550 -16.27 -18.64 -11.43
N SER A 551 -15.94 -17.37 -11.16
CA SER A 551 -14.57 -16.85 -11.10
C SER A 551 -14.16 -16.44 -9.68
N LEU A 552 -14.04 -17.44 -8.79
CA LEU A 552 -13.66 -17.28 -7.39
C LEU A 552 -12.22 -17.76 -7.14
N LEU A 553 -11.39 -16.93 -6.50
CA LEU A 553 -10.10 -17.35 -5.94
C LEU A 553 -10.28 -17.71 -4.46
N SER A 554 -9.58 -18.76 -4.01
CA SER A 554 -9.45 -19.11 -2.59
C SER A 554 -8.14 -18.54 -2.04
N LEU A 555 -8.08 -18.30 -0.73
CA LEU A 555 -6.86 -17.79 -0.10
C LEU A 555 -5.71 -18.80 -0.16
N GLU A 556 -6.03 -20.09 -0.08
CA GLU A 556 -5.08 -21.21 -0.24
C GLU A 556 -4.43 -21.27 -1.63
N ASP A 557 -5.06 -20.67 -2.63
CA ASP A 557 -4.54 -20.59 -3.99
C ASP A 557 -3.52 -19.46 -4.20
N ILE A 558 -3.36 -18.57 -3.20
CA ILE A 558 -2.54 -17.36 -3.32
C ILE A 558 -1.17 -17.58 -2.70
N PHE A 559 -0.16 -17.58 -3.57
CA PHE A 559 1.24 -17.70 -3.21
C PHE A 559 1.96 -16.38 -3.46
N VAL A 560 2.96 -16.11 -2.62
CA VAL A 560 3.86 -14.98 -2.73
C VAL A 560 5.16 -15.47 -3.35
N CYS A 561 5.61 -14.74 -4.36
CA CYS A 561 6.82 -15.00 -5.12
C CYS A 561 7.70 -13.76 -5.14
N ALA A 562 8.99 -13.93 -5.44
CA ALA A 562 9.96 -12.85 -5.61
C ALA A 562 10.72 -13.02 -6.92
N ASN A 563 11.03 -11.92 -7.59
CA ASN A 563 12.05 -11.86 -8.63
C ASN A 563 13.13 -10.84 -8.23
N LEU A 564 14.12 -10.58 -9.09
CA LEU A 564 15.19 -9.61 -8.81
C LEU A 564 14.71 -8.18 -8.47
N LYS A 565 13.47 -7.82 -8.82
CA LYS A 565 12.95 -6.45 -8.69
C LYS A 565 11.89 -6.27 -7.61
N ARG A 566 11.04 -7.27 -7.36
CA ARG A 566 9.85 -7.13 -6.50
C ARG A 566 9.28 -8.44 -5.98
N LEU A 567 8.38 -8.32 -5.02
CA LEU A 567 7.38 -9.34 -4.70
C LEU A 567 6.19 -9.28 -5.65
N TYR A 568 5.53 -10.43 -5.85
CA TYR A 568 4.29 -10.54 -6.62
C TYR A 568 3.46 -11.74 -6.12
N PHE A 569 2.16 -11.76 -6.45
CA PHE A 569 1.31 -12.90 -6.15
C PHE A 569 1.13 -13.80 -7.35
N LYS A 570 1.00 -15.09 -7.12
CA LYS A 570 0.68 -16.09 -8.13
C LYS A 570 -0.47 -16.96 -7.66
N SER A 571 -1.41 -17.22 -8.57
CA SER A 571 -2.41 -18.28 -8.36
C SER A 571 -1.81 -19.63 -8.72
N LYS A 572 -1.86 -20.58 -7.79
CA LYS A 572 -1.38 -21.94 -8.02
C LYS A 572 -2.27 -22.71 -9.01
N LYS A 573 -3.57 -22.48 -8.99
CA LYS A 573 -4.57 -23.10 -9.88
C LYS A 573 -4.44 -22.59 -11.30
N TYR A 574 -4.34 -21.27 -11.49
CA TYR A 574 -4.32 -20.66 -12.82
C TYR A 574 -2.92 -20.46 -13.37
N GLN A 575 -1.88 -20.55 -12.54
CA GLN A 575 -0.48 -20.28 -12.91
C GLN A 575 -0.33 -18.90 -13.58
N LYS A 576 -0.96 -17.90 -12.98
CA LYS A 576 -0.97 -16.50 -13.43
C LYS A 576 -0.62 -15.56 -12.28
N GLU A 577 -0.02 -14.42 -12.60
CA GLU A 577 0.15 -13.34 -11.62
C GLU A 577 -1.22 -12.85 -11.17
N VAL A 578 -1.37 -12.54 -9.88
CA VAL A 578 -2.61 -11.99 -9.33
C VAL A 578 -2.36 -10.56 -8.85
N VAL A 579 -3.18 -9.62 -9.32
CA VAL A 579 -3.18 -8.23 -8.90
C VAL A 579 -4.47 -7.96 -8.13
N PHE A 580 -4.32 -7.59 -6.86
CA PHE A 580 -5.45 -7.33 -5.98
C PHE A 580 -5.85 -5.87 -5.97
N LEU A 581 -7.13 -5.62 -6.21
CA LEU A 581 -7.74 -4.30 -6.32
C LEU A 581 -9.02 -4.23 -5.46
N SER A 582 -9.64 -3.06 -5.43
CA SER A 582 -10.89 -2.82 -4.71
C SER A 582 -11.62 -1.70 -5.42
N THR A 583 -12.93 -1.84 -5.57
CA THR A 583 -13.81 -0.88 -6.21
C THR A 583 -14.43 0.04 -5.14
N HIS A 584 -13.61 0.51 -4.19
CA HIS A 584 -14.06 1.38 -3.11
C HIS A 584 -12.93 2.25 -2.54
N MET A 585 -13.29 3.36 -1.89
CA MET A 585 -12.34 4.35 -1.35
C MET A 585 -11.94 4.13 0.12
N LEU A 586 -12.21 2.96 0.70
CA LEU A 586 -11.76 2.64 2.06
C LEU A 586 -10.22 2.58 2.11
N ASN A 587 -9.62 3.33 3.05
CA ASN A 587 -8.16 3.39 3.18
C ASN A 587 -7.57 2.04 3.62
N PHE A 588 -6.90 1.35 2.69
CA PHE A 588 -6.31 0.04 2.92
C PHE A 588 -5.12 0.05 3.90
N GLN A 589 -4.54 1.21 4.23
CA GLN A 589 -3.50 1.29 5.28
C GLN A 589 -4.04 0.92 6.67
N ASN A 590 -5.36 1.04 6.86
CA ASN A 590 -6.05 0.63 8.08
C ASN A 590 -6.75 -0.74 7.94
N ALA A 591 -6.52 -1.46 6.84
CA ALA A 591 -7.06 -2.80 6.64
C ALA A 591 -6.27 -3.84 7.46
N PRO A 592 -6.83 -5.05 7.67
CA PRO A 592 -6.07 -6.16 8.23
C PRO A 592 -4.77 -6.41 7.47
N ASN A 593 -3.74 -6.89 8.16
CA ASN A 593 -2.40 -7.05 7.58
C ASN A 593 -2.39 -7.82 6.26
N ILE A 594 -3.14 -8.91 6.15
CA ILE A 594 -3.22 -9.70 4.91
C ILE A 594 -3.81 -8.89 3.73
N VAL A 595 -4.83 -8.08 3.99
CA VAL A 595 -5.48 -7.23 2.98
C VAL A 595 -4.55 -6.10 2.57
N ARG A 596 -3.90 -5.45 3.54
CA ARG A 596 -2.92 -4.39 3.26
C ARG A 596 -1.74 -4.94 2.46
N PHE A 597 -1.24 -6.12 2.80
CA PHE A 597 -0.15 -6.81 2.10
C PHE A 597 -0.53 -7.11 0.65
N MET A 598 -1.74 -7.66 0.43
CA MET A 598 -2.28 -7.89 -0.91
C MET A 598 -2.33 -6.62 -1.75
N ARG A 599 -2.78 -5.50 -1.18
CA ARG A 599 -2.85 -4.20 -1.87
C ARG A 599 -1.48 -3.59 -2.16
N GLU A 600 -0.56 -3.63 -1.20
CA GLU A 600 0.77 -3.00 -1.35
C GLU A 600 1.67 -3.79 -2.30
N VAL A 601 1.72 -5.13 -2.19
CA VAL A 601 2.52 -5.98 -3.10
C VAL A 601 2.01 -5.89 -4.54
N SER A 602 0.69 -5.79 -4.74
CA SER A 602 0.09 -5.56 -6.07
C SER A 602 0.51 -4.23 -6.71
N SER A 603 1.06 -3.30 -5.92
CA SER A 603 1.55 -2.00 -6.38
C SER A 603 3.06 -1.96 -6.61
N GLU A 604 3.82 -3.02 -6.28
CA GLU A 604 5.30 -3.01 -6.30
C GLU A 604 5.89 -2.83 -7.70
N LYS A 605 5.18 -3.25 -8.76
CA LYS A 605 5.62 -3.05 -10.15
C LYS A 605 5.55 -1.60 -10.62
N ASN A 606 4.83 -0.74 -9.90
CA ASN A 606 4.52 0.62 -10.31
C ASN A 606 5.30 1.64 -9.49
N VAL A 607 5.64 2.78 -10.10
CA VAL A 607 6.08 3.94 -9.33
C VAL A 607 4.88 4.52 -8.57
N LEU A 608 5.05 4.73 -7.27
CA LEU A 608 4.04 5.42 -6.46
C LEU A 608 4.01 6.91 -6.81
N TRP A 609 2.85 7.44 -7.17
CA TRP A 609 2.76 8.84 -7.59
C TRP A 609 2.75 9.77 -6.38
N ASN A 610 3.93 10.32 -6.07
CA ASN A 610 4.13 11.32 -5.03
C ASN A 610 4.78 12.57 -5.63
N PHE A 611 4.09 13.20 -6.58
CA PHE A 611 4.62 14.31 -7.37
C PHE A 611 4.82 15.61 -6.58
N LEU A 612 4.10 15.80 -5.47
CA LEU A 612 4.31 16.89 -4.50
C LEU A 612 5.15 16.42 -3.31
N ALA A 613 6.16 15.57 -3.54
CA ALA A 613 7.14 15.16 -2.53
C ALA A 613 8.10 16.31 -2.15
N LEU A 614 7.55 17.45 -1.73
CA LEU A 614 8.29 18.68 -1.45
C LEU A 614 8.99 18.67 -0.07
N GLY A 615 8.92 17.57 0.68
CA GLY A 615 9.68 17.41 1.93
C GLY A 615 9.43 18.51 2.95
N GLU A 616 10.51 19.09 3.47
CA GLU A 616 10.46 20.18 4.46
C GLU A 616 9.84 21.48 3.92
N LEU A 617 9.79 21.68 2.60
CA LEU A 617 9.14 22.83 1.98
C LEU A 617 7.64 22.86 2.33
N LEU A 618 7.00 21.70 2.53
CA LEU A 618 5.62 21.59 3.02
C LEU A 618 5.44 22.09 4.46
N LYS A 619 6.49 22.43 5.20
CA LYS A 619 6.38 22.97 6.56
C LYS A 619 6.55 24.49 6.62
N THR A 620 6.85 25.13 5.49
CA THR A 620 7.00 26.58 5.40
C THR A 620 5.68 27.32 5.58
N SER A 621 5.76 28.59 5.99
CA SER A 621 4.61 29.46 6.24
C SER A 621 3.80 29.80 4.99
N TYR A 622 4.39 29.70 3.81
CA TYR A 622 3.73 30.02 2.55
C TYR A 622 4.25 29.13 1.42
N LEU A 623 3.32 28.61 0.61
CA LEU A 623 3.60 28.00 -0.68
C LEU A 623 2.76 28.68 -1.76
N PRO A 624 3.37 29.14 -2.86
CA PRO A 624 2.63 29.68 -3.99
C PRO A 624 1.84 28.58 -4.71
N ARG A 625 0.87 28.99 -5.53
CA ARG A 625 0.14 28.07 -6.40
C ARG A 625 1.11 27.45 -7.40
N LEU A 626 0.98 26.14 -7.67
CA LEU A 626 1.78 25.45 -8.68
C LEU A 626 0.91 25.15 -9.90
N GLU A 627 1.35 25.59 -11.08
CA GLU A 627 0.62 25.44 -12.35
C GLU A 627 1.50 24.81 -13.44
N TYR A 628 0.88 24.05 -14.35
CA TYR A 628 1.48 23.61 -15.61
C TYR A 628 0.37 23.40 -16.66
N ASN A 629 0.51 23.98 -17.86
CA ASN A 629 -0.44 23.86 -18.97
C ASN A 629 -1.93 23.98 -18.57
N ASP A 630 -2.29 25.08 -17.91
CA ASP A 630 -3.65 25.36 -17.39
C ASP A 630 -4.16 24.39 -16.31
N VAL A 631 -3.30 23.53 -15.78
CA VAL A 631 -3.60 22.65 -14.67
C VAL A 631 -2.95 23.19 -13.40
N ILE A 632 -3.76 23.41 -12.37
CA ILE A 632 -3.33 23.80 -11.03
C ILE A 632 -3.10 22.54 -10.21
N PHE A 633 -1.85 22.27 -9.83
CA PHE A 633 -1.45 21.08 -9.08
C PHE A 633 -1.60 21.26 -7.56
N SER A 634 -1.36 22.48 -7.08
CA SER A 634 -1.49 22.84 -5.66
C SER A 634 -1.95 24.28 -5.53
N PRO A 635 -2.92 24.60 -4.65
CA PRO A 635 -3.32 25.98 -4.36
C PRO A 635 -2.25 26.73 -3.57
N ARG A 636 -2.34 28.08 -3.57
CA ARG A 636 -1.67 28.90 -2.55
C ARG A 636 -2.06 28.39 -1.17
N THR A 637 -1.04 28.16 -0.34
CA THR A 637 -1.20 27.56 0.98
C THR A 637 -0.44 28.38 2.00
N TRP A 638 -1.13 28.87 3.02
CA TRP A 638 -0.54 29.55 4.18
C TRP A 638 -0.57 28.63 5.39
N ARG A 639 0.53 28.59 6.15
CA ARG A 639 0.63 27.83 7.40
C ARG A 639 0.90 28.78 8.54
N LEU A 640 -0.02 28.77 9.49
CA LEU A 640 0.08 29.57 10.70
C LEU A 640 0.38 28.65 11.89
N SER A 641 1.35 29.06 12.69
CA SER A 641 1.66 28.46 13.99
C SER A 641 1.60 29.53 15.08
N LEU A 642 1.56 29.10 16.33
CA LEU A 642 1.67 30.04 17.46
C LEU A 642 2.97 30.86 17.39
N ASP A 643 4.07 30.26 16.93
CA ASP A 643 5.34 30.96 16.77
C ASP A 643 5.28 32.02 15.67
N SER A 644 4.51 31.80 14.60
CA SER A 644 4.25 32.83 13.58
C SER A 644 3.54 34.06 14.16
N LEU A 645 2.64 33.86 15.15
CA LEU A 645 1.97 34.98 15.84
C LEU A 645 2.91 35.67 16.83
N LYS A 646 3.70 34.89 17.60
CA LYS A 646 4.71 35.44 18.52
C LYS A 646 5.78 36.26 17.80
N ALA A 647 6.13 35.89 16.57
CA ALA A 647 7.05 36.67 15.73
C ALA A 647 6.51 38.06 15.33
N LEU A 648 5.20 38.28 15.41
CA LEU A 648 4.58 39.61 15.21
C LEU A 648 4.46 40.39 16.52
N LYS A 649 4.16 39.69 17.62
CA LYS A 649 4.08 40.26 18.97
C LYS A 649 4.53 39.21 19.98
N GLU A 650 5.73 39.39 20.55
CA GLU A 650 6.39 38.37 21.38
C GLU A 650 5.59 37.99 22.64
N LYS A 651 4.98 39.00 23.29
CA LYS A 651 4.10 38.83 24.45
C LYS A 651 2.74 39.43 24.14
N PHE A 652 1.73 38.57 24.03
CA PHE A 652 0.33 38.95 23.93
C PHE A 652 -0.53 37.99 24.75
N ASP A 653 -1.65 38.49 25.27
CA ASP A 653 -2.63 37.63 25.91
C ASP A 653 -3.34 36.80 24.84
N ILE A 654 -3.01 35.51 24.76
CA ILE A 654 -3.57 34.58 23.77
C ILE A 654 -5.10 34.51 23.85
N LYS A 655 -5.71 34.75 25.02
CA LYS A 655 -7.18 34.70 25.13
C LYS A 655 -7.85 35.94 24.55
N ASN A 656 -7.26 37.10 24.74
CA ASN A 656 -7.90 38.38 24.45
C ASN A 656 -7.36 39.09 23.19
N GLU A 657 -6.09 38.87 22.84
CA GLU A 657 -5.39 39.61 21.77
C GLU A 657 -5.12 38.78 20.51
N VAL A 658 -5.35 37.45 20.54
CA VAL A 658 -5.03 36.55 19.41
C VAL A 658 -5.70 36.95 18.10
N LEU A 659 -6.92 37.49 18.15
CA LEU A 659 -7.65 37.95 16.97
C LEU A 659 -6.99 39.17 16.34
N ALA A 660 -6.51 40.12 17.16
CA ALA A 660 -5.80 41.30 16.67
C ALA A 660 -4.45 40.92 16.04
N VAL A 661 -3.69 40.01 16.70
CA VAL A 661 -2.41 39.52 16.17
C VAL A 661 -2.62 38.71 14.88
N PHE A 662 -3.71 37.95 14.78
CA PHE A 662 -4.07 37.25 13.55
C PHE A 662 -4.34 38.22 12.39
N LYS A 663 -5.02 39.35 12.62
CA LYS A 663 -5.26 40.37 11.59
C LYS A 663 -3.93 40.95 11.07
N LEU A 664 -2.97 41.24 11.95
CA LEU A 664 -1.61 41.64 11.54
C LEU A 664 -0.92 40.57 10.68
N TRP A 665 -1.11 39.30 11.02
CA TRP A 665 -0.57 38.19 10.23
C TRP A 665 -1.21 38.09 8.84
N LYS A 666 -2.55 38.21 8.76
CA LYS A 666 -3.31 38.26 7.51
C LYS A 666 -2.79 39.36 6.59
N ASP A 667 -2.57 40.56 7.13
CA ASP A 667 -2.09 41.71 6.36
C ASP A 667 -0.64 41.52 5.89
N LYS A 668 0.24 41.01 6.77
CA LYS A 668 1.65 40.71 6.43
C LYS A 668 1.77 39.75 5.25
N TRP A 669 0.92 38.72 5.21
CA TRP A 669 0.95 37.68 4.18
C TRP A 669 -0.03 37.94 3.03
N LYS A 670 -0.68 39.11 3.00
CA LYS A 670 -1.68 39.53 2.00
C LYS A 670 -2.71 38.44 1.71
N ILE A 671 -3.20 37.80 2.77
CA ILE A 671 -4.12 36.66 2.64
C ILE A 671 -5.46 37.17 2.10
N PRO A 672 -6.04 36.54 1.07
CA PRO A 672 -7.38 36.89 0.59
C PRO A 672 -8.41 36.85 1.71
N SER A 673 -9.48 37.64 1.59
CA SER A 673 -10.57 37.62 2.58
C SER A 673 -11.22 36.24 2.63
N LEU A 674 -11.44 35.60 1.47
CA LEU A 674 -12.00 34.26 1.38
C LEU A 674 -10.92 33.19 1.33
N VAL A 675 -10.97 32.24 2.27
CA VAL A 675 -10.03 31.11 2.35
C VAL A 675 -10.75 29.82 2.72
N TYR A 676 -10.15 28.71 2.32
CA TYR A 676 -10.44 27.42 2.94
C TYR A 676 -9.56 27.22 4.17
N PHE A 677 -10.18 27.03 5.33
CA PHE A 677 -9.52 26.48 6.51
C PHE A 677 -9.50 24.96 6.44
N VAL A 678 -8.31 24.37 6.38
CA VAL A 678 -8.10 22.96 6.06
C VAL A 678 -7.69 22.17 7.29
N ILE A 679 -8.45 21.11 7.59
CA ILE A 679 -8.17 20.14 8.66
C ILE A 679 -8.24 18.73 8.06
N ALA A 680 -7.08 18.09 7.87
CA ALA A 680 -6.98 16.82 7.15
C ALA A 680 -7.67 16.91 5.77
N ASP A 681 -8.74 16.15 5.53
CA ASP A 681 -9.52 16.15 4.28
C ASP A 681 -10.69 17.17 4.29
N ASN A 682 -10.96 17.82 5.41
CA ASN A 682 -12.04 18.78 5.55
C ASN A 682 -11.58 20.19 5.20
N ARG A 683 -12.36 20.88 4.37
CA ARG A 683 -12.18 22.29 4.01
C ARG A 683 -13.41 23.07 4.46
N ILE A 684 -13.19 24.13 5.24
CA ILE A 684 -14.25 25.03 5.72
C ILE A 684 -14.01 26.40 5.06
N LEU A 685 -14.95 26.85 4.26
CA LEU A 685 -14.93 28.17 3.63
C LEU A 685 -15.20 29.24 4.69
N LEU A 686 -14.27 30.18 4.84
CA LEU A 686 -14.34 31.26 5.82
C LEU A 686 -14.05 32.61 5.14
N ASP A 687 -14.70 33.64 5.69
CA ASP A 687 -14.43 35.04 5.37
C ASP A 687 -13.66 35.69 6.53
N LEU A 688 -12.40 36.01 6.29
CA LEU A 688 -11.48 36.64 7.22
C LEU A 688 -11.76 38.14 7.45
N ASN A 689 -12.85 38.70 6.91
CA ASN A 689 -13.37 40.00 7.31
C ASN A 689 -14.36 39.90 8.47
N LYS A 690 -14.88 38.69 8.76
CA LYS A 690 -15.83 38.45 9.84
C LYS A 690 -15.12 37.87 11.08
N ASP A 691 -15.19 38.58 12.20
CA ASP A 691 -14.45 38.21 13.42
C ASP A 691 -14.82 36.83 13.96
N TYR A 692 -16.09 36.43 13.87
CA TYR A 692 -16.54 35.12 14.32
C TYR A 692 -16.04 33.96 13.41
N HIS A 693 -15.69 34.21 12.15
CA HIS A 693 -14.99 33.24 11.30
C HIS A 693 -13.52 33.10 11.71
N ILE A 694 -12.85 34.22 12.01
CA ILE A 694 -11.49 34.22 12.55
C ILE A 694 -11.43 33.48 13.89
N GLN A 695 -12.50 33.55 14.70
CA GLN A 695 -12.60 32.80 15.95
C GLN A 695 -12.55 31.28 15.75
N GLU A 696 -13.08 30.74 14.64
CA GLU A 696 -12.97 29.30 14.33
C GLU A 696 -11.51 28.87 14.12
N ILE A 697 -10.72 29.76 13.51
CA ILE A 697 -9.29 29.55 13.27
C ILE A 697 -8.50 29.68 14.59
N THR A 698 -8.73 30.76 15.34
CA THR A 698 -7.99 31.07 16.57
C THR A 698 -8.32 30.12 17.72
N LYS A 699 -9.54 29.58 17.82
CA LYS A 699 -9.86 28.50 18.78
C LYS A 699 -9.05 27.24 18.51
N LYS A 700 -8.74 26.96 17.23
CA LYS A 700 -8.00 25.76 16.85
C LYS A 700 -6.50 25.93 17.09
N ILE A 701 -5.91 27.07 16.73
CA ILE A 701 -4.47 27.33 16.93
C ILE A 701 -4.05 27.36 18.41
N ILE A 702 -4.98 27.64 19.33
CA ILE A 702 -4.70 27.57 20.77
C ILE A 702 -4.49 26.10 21.22
N ASN A 703 -5.19 25.17 20.60
CA ASN A 703 -5.17 23.74 20.96
C ASN A 703 -4.25 22.90 20.05
N GLU A 704 -3.91 23.41 18.87
CA GLU A 704 -3.10 22.74 17.85
C GLU A 704 -1.93 23.61 17.45
N GLU A 705 -0.74 23.02 17.28
CA GLU A 705 0.47 23.78 17.00
C GLU A 705 0.48 24.48 15.63
N LYS A 706 -0.31 23.98 14.66
CA LYS A 706 -0.28 24.42 13.26
C LYS A 706 -1.63 24.31 12.59
N ILE A 707 -1.97 25.31 11.79
CA ILE A 707 -3.16 25.35 10.95
C ILE A 707 -2.80 25.62 9.48
N ILE A 708 -3.69 25.26 8.56
CA ILE A 708 -3.50 25.44 7.12
C ILE A 708 -4.68 26.25 6.54
N LEU A 709 -4.36 27.31 5.81
CA LEU A 709 -5.30 28.07 4.98
C LEU A 709 -4.95 27.87 3.51
N GLN A 710 -5.95 27.72 2.64
CA GLN A 710 -5.78 27.63 1.20
C GLN A 710 -6.64 28.65 0.47
N GLU A 711 -6.20 29.09 -0.70
CA GLU A 711 -7.03 29.97 -1.54
C GLU A 711 -8.28 29.26 -2.06
N VAL A 712 -9.27 30.04 -2.46
CA VAL A 712 -10.54 29.56 -3.00
C VAL A 712 -10.57 29.82 -4.50
N PHE A 713 -10.96 28.81 -5.28
CA PHE A 713 -11.14 28.90 -6.74
C PHE A 713 -12.61 29.05 -7.13
N GLY A 714 -12.86 29.48 -8.37
CA GLY A 714 -14.20 29.47 -8.98
C GLY A 714 -15.14 30.57 -8.49
N LEU A 715 -14.60 31.68 -7.99
CA LEU A 715 -15.39 32.78 -7.43
C LEU A 715 -15.71 33.90 -8.44
N ASN A 716 -15.01 33.98 -9.58
CA ASN A 716 -15.20 35.07 -10.55
C ASN A 716 -16.19 34.63 -11.62
N ARG A 717 -17.37 35.24 -11.73
CA ARG A 717 -18.44 34.78 -12.63
C ARG A 717 -18.38 35.44 -14.00
N VAL A 718 -18.87 34.75 -15.03
CA VAL A 718 -19.36 35.36 -16.27
C VAL A 718 -20.83 35.78 -16.07
N GLU A 719 -21.21 37.00 -16.45
CA GLU A 719 -22.51 37.65 -16.15
C GLU A 719 -23.79 36.91 -16.64
N LYS A 720 -23.68 35.85 -17.46
CA LYS A 720 -24.81 35.21 -18.16
C LYS A 720 -25.36 33.92 -17.52
N GLU A 721 -24.91 33.50 -16.33
CA GLU A 721 -25.33 32.21 -15.73
C GLU A 721 -26.07 32.33 -14.40
N ASN A 722 -27.00 31.40 -14.17
CA ASN A 722 -27.96 31.46 -13.07
C ASN A 722 -27.34 31.16 -11.68
N GLN A 723 -26.42 30.18 -11.54
CA GLN A 723 -25.82 29.76 -10.25
C GLN A 723 -24.46 29.04 -10.45
N VAL A 724 -23.54 29.15 -9.47
CA VAL A 724 -22.21 28.52 -9.48
C VAL A 724 -22.15 27.35 -8.50
N PHE A 725 -21.67 26.20 -8.96
CA PHE A 725 -21.45 25.01 -8.13
C PHE A 725 -19.95 24.71 -8.00
N SER A 726 -19.53 24.25 -6.82
CA SER A 726 -18.16 23.77 -6.60
C SER A 726 -18.02 22.32 -7.06
N GLU A 727 -17.92 22.12 -8.38
CA GLU A 727 -17.92 20.80 -9.02
C GLU A 727 -16.56 20.09 -8.90
N GLU A 728 -16.59 18.76 -8.78
CA GLU A 728 -15.42 17.88 -8.88
C GLU A 728 -15.72 16.77 -9.87
N ILE A 729 -14.76 16.47 -10.75
CA ILE A 729 -14.84 15.38 -11.71
C ILE A 729 -13.80 14.31 -11.35
N VAL A 730 -14.24 13.06 -11.40
CA VAL A 730 -13.38 11.87 -11.26
C VAL A 730 -13.17 11.26 -12.64
N PHE A 731 -11.93 11.33 -13.11
CA PHE A 731 -11.51 10.87 -14.43
C PHE A 731 -10.88 9.48 -14.31
N PRO A 732 -11.49 8.41 -14.85
CA PRO A 732 -10.86 7.10 -14.96
C PRO A 732 -9.83 7.10 -16.08
N LEU A 733 -8.59 6.72 -15.79
CA LEU A 733 -7.49 6.63 -16.74
C LEU A 733 -6.86 5.24 -16.77
N TYR A 734 -6.18 4.93 -17.86
CA TYR A 734 -5.48 3.67 -18.06
C TYR A 734 -4.22 3.85 -18.91
N SER A 735 -3.29 2.91 -18.78
CA SER A 735 -2.14 2.81 -19.65
C SER A 735 -2.51 2.12 -20.96
N THR A 736 -2.11 2.72 -22.09
CA THR A 736 -2.19 2.07 -23.41
C THR A 736 -0.97 1.21 -23.70
N HIS A 737 0.06 1.26 -22.85
CA HIS A 737 1.26 0.44 -23.01
C HIS A 737 0.97 -1.00 -22.55
N LYS A 738 1.34 -1.98 -23.36
CA LYS A 738 1.34 -3.38 -22.94
C LYS A 738 2.62 -3.64 -22.16
N SER A 739 2.51 -3.93 -20.86
CA SER A 739 3.68 -4.27 -20.05
C SER A 739 4.43 -5.46 -20.68
N SER A 740 5.73 -5.29 -20.91
CA SER A 740 6.57 -6.33 -21.53
C SER A 740 7.05 -7.39 -20.53
N ILE A 741 6.77 -7.19 -19.24
CA ILE A 741 7.47 -7.84 -18.13
C ILE A 741 7.07 -9.31 -17.92
N ILE A 742 6.00 -9.81 -18.53
CA ILE A 742 5.47 -11.12 -18.15
C ILE A 742 5.67 -12.13 -19.28
N ASN A 743 6.89 -12.68 -19.30
CA ASN A 743 7.18 -14.01 -19.84
C ASN A 743 7.97 -14.79 -18.78
N GLU A 744 7.41 -14.95 -17.58
CA GLU A 744 8.07 -15.63 -16.48
C GLU A 744 7.06 -16.39 -15.62
N ILE A 745 6.56 -17.53 -16.12
CA ILE A 745 5.84 -18.46 -15.25
C ILE A 745 6.16 -19.90 -15.65
N ASN A 746 6.66 -20.68 -14.66
CA ASN A 746 6.65 -22.15 -14.47
C ASN A 746 8.06 -22.66 -14.08
N LYS A 747 8.26 -23.67 -13.21
CA LYS A 747 7.35 -24.52 -12.40
C LYS A 747 8.15 -25.18 -11.25
N ASP A 748 7.40 -25.69 -10.27
CA ASP A 748 7.77 -26.49 -9.09
C ASP A 748 9.17 -27.14 -9.11
N PHE A 749 10.08 -26.57 -8.31
CA PHE A 749 11.16 -27.36 -7.75
C PHE A 749 10.57 -28.24 -6.63
N GLN A 750 10.18 -29.48 -6.95
CA GLN A 750 10.03 -30.48 -5.90
C GLN A 750 11.41 -30.80 -5.35
N ALA A 751 11.80 -30.12 -4.27
CA ALA A 751 13.01 -30.46 -3.55
C ALA A 751 12.89 -31.92 -3.06
N LYS A 752 13.88 -32.76 -3.43
CA LYS A 752 14.18 -34.00 -2.71
C LYS A 752 14.23 -33.68 -1.21
N LYS A 753 13.91 -34.67 -0.35
CA LYS A 753 14.04 -34.56 1.11
C LYS A 753 15.48 -34.17 1.50
N TYR A 754 15.75 -32.88 1.59
CA TYR A 754 16.95 -32.32 2.19
C TYR A 754 16.55 -31.76 3.57
N PRO A 755 17.36 -31.92 4.61
CA PRO A 755 17.03 -31.37 5.93
C PRO A 755 16.82 -29.86 5.85
N LYS A 756 15.67 -29.37 6.35
CA LYS A 756 15.40 -27.92 6.41
C LYS A 756 16.32 -27.21 7.41
N ILE A 757 16.67 -27.88 8.50
CA ILE A 757 17.47 -27.31 9.59
C ILE A 757 18.45 -28.37 10.08
N PHE A 758 19.71 -27.97 10.20
CA PHE A 758 20.77 -28.71 10.87
C PHE A 758 20.99 -28.12 12.27
N TYR A 759 20.61 -28.86 13.30
CA TYR A 759 20.79 -28.45 14.69
C TYR A 759 22.25 -28.64 15.15
N PRO A 760 22.69 -27.89 16.19
CA PRO A 760 23.98 -28.13 16.82
C PRO A 760 24.17 -29.62 17.19
N GLY A 761 25.34 -30.18 16.83
CA GLY A 761 25.66 -31.60 17.01
C GLY A 761 25.39 -32.48 15.78
N SER A 762 24.86 -31.91 14.69
CA SER A 762 24.81 -32.56 13.37
C SER A 762 26.15 -32.44 12.63
N GLU A 763 26.20 -32.84 11.36
CA GLU A 763 27.39 -32.67 10.51
C GLU A 763 27.79 -31.21 10.25
N TRP A 764 26.87 -30.26 10.46
CA TRP A 764 27.13 -28.83 10.31
C TRP A 764 27.44 -28.19 11.66
N PHE A 765 28.61 -27.56 11.73
CA PHE A 765 28.96 -26.61 12.78
C PHE A 765 28.69 -25.19 12.29
N TYR A 766 27.86 -24.44 13.01
CA TYR A 766 27.55 -23.04 12.71
C TYR A 766 27.69 -22.18 13.96
N ALA A 767 28.50 -21.13 13.83
CA ALA A 767 28.74 -20.14 14.87
C ALA A 767 28.51 -18.71 14.36
N LYS A 768 27.89 -17.88 15.20
CA LYS A 768 27.83 -16.42 15.08
C LYS A 768 28.97 -15.81 15.90
N LEU A 769 29.96 -15.22 15.22
CA LEU A 769 31.17 -14.63 15.80
C LEU A 769 30.98 -13.11 15.92
N TYR A 770 30.67 -12.61 17.12
CA TYR A 770 30.45 -11.18 17.35
C TYR A 770 31.77 -10.45 17.59
N ILE A 771 32.07 -9.47 16.75
CA ILE A 771 33.37 -8.81 16.67
C ILE A 771 33.23 -7.29 16.80
N THR A 772 34.30 -6.62 17.23
CA THR A 772 34.38 -5.15 17.23
C THR A 772 34.54 -4.64 15.80
N GLY A 773 33.63 -3.75 15.36
CA GLY A 773 33.43 -3.44 13.93
C GLY A 773 34.62 -2.86 13.15
N PHE A 774 35.69 -2.39 13.80
CA PHE A 774 36.89 -1.89 13.13
C PHE A 774 37.95 -2.98 12.85
N ARG A 775 37.83 -4.18 13.42
CA ARG A 775 38.79 -5.30 13.24
C ARG A 775 38.20 -6.46 12.43
N GLU A 776 37.06 -6.25 11.76
CA GLU A 776 36.38 -7.31 11.00
C GLU A 776 37.25 -7.90 9.88
N GLU A 777 37.88 -7.05 9.08
CA GLU A 777 38.74 -7.51 7.99
C GLU A 777 39.99 -8.25 8.50
N GLU A 778 40.60 -7.76 9.61
CA GLU A 778 41.70 -8.44 10.31
C GLU A 778 41.26 -9.82 10.83
N PHE A 779 40.07 -9.90 11.43
CA PHE A 779 39.47 -11.14 11.91
C PHE A 779 39.33 -12.19 10.81
N ILE A 780 38.78 -11.79 9.66
CA ILE A 780 38.57 -12.67 8.50
C ILE A 780 39.91 -13.11 7.91
N SER A 781 40.81 -12.16 7.63
CA SER A 781 42.08 -12.43 6.92
C SER A 781 43.09 -13.23 7.73
N ASN A 782 43.17 -13.01 9.04
CA ASN A 782 44.19 -13.63 9.88
C ASN A 782 43.60 -14.74 10.75
N TYR A 783 42.52 -14.49 11.48
CA TYR A 783 42.13 -15.41 12.56
C TYR A 783 41.22 -16.54 12.11
N ILE A 784 40.25 -16.29 11.21
CA ILE A 784 39.43 -17.36 10.63
C ILE A 784 40.30 -18.28 9.79
N LEU A 785 41.15 -17.71 8.92
CA LEU A 785 41.99 -18.49 8.04
C LEU A 785 42.99 -19.36 8.84
N ASN A 786 43.68 -18.79 9.83
CA ASN A 786 44.60 -19.56 10.68
C ASN A 786 43.89 -20.68 11.44
N PHE A 787 42.65 -20.44 11.90
CA PHE A 787 41.88 -21.49 12.59
C PHE A 787 41.58 -22.66 11.65
N ILE A 788 41.16 -22.39 10.41
CA ILE A 788 40.93 -23.44 9.40
C ILE A 788 42.22 -24.22 9.11
N ASP A 789 43.33 -23.51 8.91
CA ASP A 789 44.64 -24.12 8.62
C ASP A 789 45.12 -25.01 9.78
N GLU A 790 44.83 -24.65 11.03
CA GLU A 790 45.13 -25.46 12.22
C GLU A 790 44.27 -26.73 12.25
N ILE A 791 42.95 -26.61 12.13
CA ILE A 791 42.04 -27.74 12.36
C ILE A 791 42.01 -28.76 11.22
N ILE A 792 42.33 -28.37 9.98
CA ILE A 792 42.25 -29.28 8.83
C ILE A 792 43.29 -30.41 8.89
N THR A 793 44.31 -30.27 9.74
CA THR A 793 45.32 -31.31 10.00
C THR A 793 44.81 -32.46 10.87
N GLU A 794 43.77 -32.22 11.66
CA GLU A 794 43.22 -33.19 12.65
C GLU A 794 41.76 -33.56 12.38
N ILE A 795 41.01 -32.70 11.69
CA ILE A 795 39.57 -32.84 11.46
C ILE A 795 39.30 -32.84 9.95
N SER A 796 38.55 -33.84 9.48
CA SER A 796 38.21 -33.95 8.07
C SER A 796 37.03 -33.04 7.71
N ILE A 797 37.34 -31.89 7.12
CA ILE A 797 36.35 -30.90 6.66
C ILE A 797 35.94 -31.18 5.21
N GLU A 798 34.64 -31.14 4.94
CA GLU A 798 34.10 -31.20 3.58
C GLU A 798 34.06 -29.81 2.95
N THR A 799 33.46 -28.83 3.64
CA THR A 799 33.41 -27.43 3.19
C THR A 799 33.39 -26.49 4.37
N TRP A 800 33.81 -25.25 4.17
CA TRP A 800 33.67 -24.18 5.15
C TRP A 800 33.45 -22.85 4.43
N PHE A 801 32.72 -21.93 5.05
CA PHE A 801 32.58 -20.58 4.51
C PHE A 801 32.13 -19.61 5.58
N PHE A 802 32.22 -18.32 5.26
CA PHE A 802 31.66 -17.27 6.11
C PHE A 802 30.73 -16.33 5.36
N ILE A 803 29.88 -15.64 6.12
CA ILE A 803 28.99 -14.57 5.67
C ILE A 803 29.08 -13.44 6.69
N ARG A 804 29.12 -12.19 6.24
CA ARG A 804 29.07 -11.02 7.12
C ARG A 804 27.62 -10.60 7.32
N TYR A 805 27.23 -10.42 8.58
CA TYR A 805 25.83 -10.19 8.95
C TYR A 805 25.68 -9.11 10.02
N LEU A 806 24.47 -8.61 10.17
CA LEU A 806 24.08 -7.63 11.18
C LEU A 806 22.78 -8.10 11.83
N ASP A 807 22.82 -8.75 13.01
CA ASP A 807 21.61 -8.84 13.85
C ASP A 807 21.83 -9.46 15.26
N PRO A 808 21.46 -8.82 16.38
CA PRO A 808 21.18 -7.39 16.54
C PRO A 808 22.45 -6.52 16.39
N LYS A 809 23.63 -7.15 16.30
CA LYS A 809 24.95 -6.53 16.16
C LYS A 809 25.72 -7.15 15.00
N LYS A 810 26.76 -6.45 14.51
CA LYS A 810 27.65 -6.96 13.46
C LYS A 810 28.33 -8.25 13.92
N HIS A 811 28.29 -9.27 13.09
CA HIS A 811 28.89 -10.57 13.35
C HIS A 811 29.24 -11.30 12.06
N ILE A 812 30.11 -12.30 12.16
CA ILE A 812 30.41 -13.23 11.09
C ILE A 812 29.68 -14.54 11.36
N ARG A 813 28.90 -15.01 10.40
CA ARG A 813 28.33 -16.35 10.39
C ARG A 813 29.35 -17.29 9.78
N PHE A 814 29.94 -18.14 10.60
CA PHE A 814 30.99 -19.07 10.22
C PHE A 814 30.46 -20.49 10.25
N ARG A 815 30.61 -21.22 9.15
CA ARG A 815 30.01 -22.55 8.95
C ARG A 815 31.08 -23.54 8.49
N ILE A 816 31.04 -24.74 9.06
CA ILE A 816 31.91 -25.88 8.71
C ILE A 816 31.03 -27.12 8.54
N LEU A 817 31.17 -27.81 7.42
CA LEU A 817 30.60 -29.14 7.20
C LEU A 817 31.68 -30.19 7.45
N LEU A 818 31.41 -31.12 8.36
CA LEU A 818 32.28 -32.24 8.67
C LEU A 818 32.02 -33.41 7.71
N LYS A 819 33.09 -34.13 7.29
CA LYS A 819 32.91 -35.42 6.61
C LYS A 819 32.43 -36.51 7.58
N ASN A 820 32.77 -36.37 8.85
CA ASN A 820 32.41 -37.29 9.91
C ASN A 820 31.81 -36.51 11.10
N LYS A 821 30.52 -36.72 11.37
CA LYS A 821 29.81 -36.06 12.49
C LYS A 821 30.43 -36.34 13.86
N ASN A 822 31.17 -37.44 14.02
CA ASN A 822 31.82 -37.78 15.28
C ASN A 822 32.93 -36.79 15.65
N ASP A 823 33.44 -36.03 14.69
CA ASP A 823 34.46 -35.00 14.93
C ASP A 823 33.88 -33.72 15.55
N TYR A 824 32.54 -33.59 15.65
CA TYR A 824 31.88 -32.37 16.14
C TYR A 824 32.34 -31.97 17.55
N ALA A 825 32.46 -32.95 18.47
CA ALA A 825 32.89 -32.68 19.84
C ALA A 825 34.36 -32.18 19.89
N LEU A 826 35.22 -32.74 19.02
CA LEU A 826 36.61 -32.30 18.91
C LEU A 826 36.71 -30.90 18.29
N LEU A 827 35.94 -30.63 17.23
CA LEU A 827 35.84 -29.30 16.62
C LEU A 827 35.39 -28.27 17.63
N LEU A 828 34.31 -28.53 18.37
CA LEU A 828 33.78 -27.63 19.39
C LEU A 828 34.82 -27.34 20.48
N LYS A 829 35.57 -28.36 20.93
CA LYS A 829 36.63 -28.19 21.92
C LYS A 829 37.74 -27.26 21.41
N LYS A 830 38.26 -27.51 20.20
CA LYS A 830 39.32 -26.67 19.58
C LYS A 830 38.82 -25.25 19.32
N PHE A 831 37.62 -25.13 18.78
CA PHE A 831 36.95 -23.86 18.55
C PHE A 831 36.85 -23.04 19.84
N ASN A 832 36.36 -23.64 20.94
CA ASN A 832 36.26 -22.94 22.22
C ASN A 832 37.62 -22.44 22.71
N LEU A 833 38.67 -23.28 22.68
CA LEU A 833 40.01 -22.88 23.10
C LEU A 833 40.55 -21.70 22.28
N TYR A 834 40.44 -21.77 20.95
CA TYR A 834 40.95 -20.75 20.05
C TYR A 834 40.19 -19.41 20.21
N PHE A 835 38.86 -19.44 20.21
CA PHE A 835 38.06 -18.21 20.28
C PHE A 835 37.97 -17.63 21.71
N GLU A 836 38.20 -18.42 22.76
CA GLU A 836 38.39 -17.90 24.13
C GLU A 836 39.67 -17.02 24.21
N LEU A 837 40.77 -17.43 23.57
CA LEU A 837 41.99 -16.63 23.49
C LEU A 837 41.76 -15.31 22.74
N LEU A 838 40.99 -15.33 21.64
CA LEU A 838 40.61 -14.13 20.90
C LEU A 838 39.68 -13.21 21.69
N SER A 839 38.83 -13.79 22.55
CA SER A 839 37.99 -13.01 23.45
C SER A 839 38.82 -12.32 24.54
N LYS A 840 39.75 -13.04 25.18
CA LYS A 840 40.67 -12.47 26.19
C LYS A 840 41.55 -11.33 25.66
N THR A 841 41.89 -11.36 24.37
CA THR A 841 42.69 -10.32 23.70
C THR A 841 41.84 -9.18 23.10
N GLY A 842 40.52 -9.20 23.30
CA GLY A 842 39.61 -8.15 22.84
C GLY A 842 39.37 -8.12 21.32
N ILE A 843 39.69 -9.19 20.61
CA ILE A 843 39.43 -9.34 19.17
C ILE A 843 37.97 -9.74 18.91
N LEU A 844 37.45 -10.59 19.80
CA LEU A 844 36.10 -11.16 19.74
C LEU A 844 35.33 -10.79 21.00
N ASN A 845 34.05 -10.44 20.87
CA ASN A 845 33.20 -10.18 22.03
C ASN A 845 32.66 -11.47 22.62
N TYR A 846 31.89 -12.23 21.84
CA TYR A 846 31.30 -13.50 22.25
C TYR A 846 30.90 -14.33 21.03
N VAL A 847 30.62 -15.62 21.26
CA VAL A 847 30.14 -16.56 20.25
C VAL A 847 28.75 -17.08 20.61
N CYS A 848 27.93 -17.35 19.60
CA CYS A 848 26.71 -18.15 19.72
C CYS A 848 26.77 -19.32 18.73
N ILE A 849 26.54 -20.55 19.22
CA ILE A 849 26.34 -21.74 18.37
C ILE A 849 24.85 -21.81 18.06
N ASP A 850 24.52 -22.04 16.79
CA ASP A 850 23.16 -21.91 16.28
C ASP A 850 22.86 -22.98 15.22
N SER A 851 21.60 -23.09 14.81
CA SER A 851 21.15 -24.03 13.79
C SER A 851 21.41 -23.47 12.38
N TYR A 852 21.88 -24.32 11.47
CA TYR A 852 22.05 -23.96 10.06
C TYR A 852 20.81 -24.32 9.26
N GLU A 853 20.13 -23.31 8.73
CA GLU A 853 19.06 -23.44 7.74
C GLU A 853 19.65 -23.16 6.35
N PRO A 854 19.78 -24.19 5.48
CA PRO A 854 20.36 -24.02 4.15
C PRO A 854 19.39 -23.37 3.17
N GLU A 855 19.89 -22.45 2.34
CA GLU A 855 19.11 -21.71 1.33
C GLU A 855 18.95 -22.53 0.03
N ILE A 856 18.36 -23.73 0.15
CA ILE A 856 18.30 -24.74 -0.90
C ILE A 856 17.77 -24.18 -2.23
N GLU A 857 16.65 -23.48 -2.17
CA GLU A 857 15.92 -23.04 -3.36
C GLU A 857 16.56 -21.81 -4.01
N ARG A 858 17.22 -20.97 -3.23
CA ARG A 858 18.01 -19.83 -3.73
C ARG A 858 19.13 -20.27 -4.68
N TYR A 859 19.70 -21.46 -4.45
CA TYR A 859 20.84 -21.98 -5.21
C TYR A 859 20.48 -23.19 -6.10
N GLY A 860 19.23 -23.28 -6.57
CA GLY A 860 18.84 -24.26 -7.60
C GLY A 860 18.51 -25.66 -7.06
N GLY A 861 18.19 -25.78 -5.77
CA GLY A 861 17.69 -27.01 -5.16
C GLY A 861 18.76 -27.92 -4.57
N ALA A 862 18.31 -29.02 -3.97
CA ALA A 862 19.13 -29.90 -3.13
C ALA A 862 20.34 -30.53 -3.83
N ASP A 863 20.29 -30.76 -5.15
CA ASP A 863 21.42 -31.31 -5.91
C ASP A 863 22.49 -30.25 -6.20
N LEU A 864 22.10 -28.98 -6.32
CA LEU A 864 22.99 -27.87 -6.67
C LEU A 864 23.58 -27.17 -5.44
N LEU A 865 22.86 -27.17 -4.30
CA LEU A 865 23.31 -26.51 -3.08
C LEU A 865 24.71 -26.97 -2.62
N PRO A 866 25.06 -28.28 -2.55
CA PRO A 866 26.40 -28.69 -2.13
C PRO A 866 27.51 -28.16 -3.05
N LEU A 867 27.21 -27.99 -4.34
CA LEU A 867 28.14 -27.38 -5.30
C LEU A 867 28.24 -25.86 -5.09
N ALA A 868 27.13 -25.19 -4.79
CA ALA A 868 27.15 -23.77 -4.40
C ALA A 868 27.96 -23.55 -3.11
N GLU A 869 27.84 -24.45 -2.12
CA GLU A 869 28.63 -24.38 -0.88
C GLU A 869 30.13 -24.57 -1.12
N LYS A 870 30.55 -25.30 -2.16
CA LYS A 870 31.95 -25.34 -2.61
C LYS A 870 32.38 -24.03 -3.26
N ILE A 871 31.49 -23.39 -4.03
CA ILE A 871 31.74 -22.04 -4.54
C ILE A 871 31.92 -21.09 -3.35
N PHE A 872 31.04 -21.13 -2.33
CA PHE A 872 31.14 -20.29 -1.12
C PHE A 872 32.46 -20.45 -0.37
N MET A 873 32.99 -21.68 -0.31
CA MET A 873 34.28 -21.96 0.30
C MET A 873 35.41 -21.28 -0.47
N HIS A 874 35.50 -21.50 -1.78
CA HIS A 874 36.55 -20.86 -2.59
C HIS A 874 36.41 -19.34 -2.62
N ASP A 875 35.19 -18.83 -2.59
CA ASP A 875 34.90 -17.40 -2.49
C ASP A 875 35.37 -16.81 -1.14
N SER A 876 35.19 -17.57 -0.05
CA SER A 876 35.70 -17.22 1.28
C SER A 876 37.24 -17.22 1.31
N GLU A 877 37.88 -18.22 0.71
CA GLU A 877 39.35 -18.29 0.57
C GLU A 877 39.93 -17.11 -0.22
N ILE A 878 39.30 -16.75 -1.34
CA ILE A 878 39.67 -15.59 -2.16
C ILE A 878 39.58 -14.32 -1.32
N VAL A 879 38.45 -14.10 -0.64
CA VAL A 879 38.27 -12.88 0.16
C VAL A 879 39.25 -12.81 1.33
N CYS A 880 39.50 -13.91 2.04
CA CYS A 880 40.54 -13.95 3.08
C CYS A 880 41.90 -13.54 2.50
N THR A 881 42.26 -14.07 1.33
CA THR A 881 43.52 -13.75 0.64
C THR A 881 43.59 -12.30 0.18
N LEU A 882 42.50 -11.74 -0.36
CA LEU A 882 42.42 -10.34 -0.77
C LEU A 882 42.57 -9.39 0.42
N LEU A 883 41.88 -9.68 1.53
CA LEU A 883 41.96 -8.85 2.74
C LEU A 883 43.34 -8.94 3.41
N LYS A 884 43.97 -10.11 3.42
CA LYS A 884 45.32 -10.31 3.93
C LYS A 884 46.36 -9.48 3.16
N ASN A 885 46.16 -9.31 1.85
CA ASN A 885 47.04 -8.55 0.96
C ASN A 885 46.51 -7.16 0.61
N LYS A 886 45.51 -6.65 1.35
CA LYS A 886 44.76 -5.42 1.01
C LYS A 886 45.66 -4.22 0.76
N LYS A 887 46.66 -3.98 1.61
CA LYS A 887 47.60 -2.84 1.48
C LYS A 887 48.36 -2.86 0.15
N ILE A 888 48.85 -4.03 -0.27
CA ILE A 888 49.61 -4.18 -1.52
C ILE A 888 48.68 -4.02 -2.73
N LEU A 889 47.44 -4.47 -2.60
CA LEU A 889 46.44 -4.40 -3.66
C LEU A 889 45.85 -2.99 -3.84
N GLU A 890 45.57 -2.25 -2.76
CA GLU A 890 44.93 -0.93 -2.83
C GLU A 890 45.78 0.14 -3.53
N ASP A 891 47.10 0.01 -3.48
CA ASP A 891 48.03 0.87 -4.23
C ASP A 891 47.85 0.72 -5.76
N ARG A 892 47.20 -0.35 -6.22
CA ARG A 892 46.96 -0.61 -7.65
C ARG A 892 45.48 -0.75 -8.02
N PHE A 893 44.65 -1.37 -7.19
CA PHE A 893 43.21 -1.63 -7.44
C PHE A 893 42.36 -1.36 -6.22
N THR A 894 41.25 -0.67 -6.46
CA THR A 894 40.20 -0.54 -5.44
C THR A 894 39.49 -1.89 -5.23
N GLN A 895 38.93 -2.11 -4.03
CA GLN A 895 38.13 -3.30 -3.77
C GLN A 895 36.93 -3.43 -4.73
N HIS A 896 36.32 -2.32 -5.16
CA HIS A 896 35.23 -2.29 -6.16
C HIS A 896 35.68 -2.83 -7.52
N PHE A 897 36.90 -2.46 -7.95
CA PHE A 897 37.51 -3.02 -9.16
C PHE A 897 37.68 -4.54 -9.04
N LEU A 898 38.27 -5.00 -7.94
CA LEU A 898 38.53 -6.42 -7.72
C LEU A 898 37.22 -7.22 -7.66
N CYS A 899 36.19 -6.67 -7.04
CA CYS A 899 34.87 -7.29 -7.01
C CYS A 899 34.24 -7.37 -8.41
N ALA A 900 34.29 -6.30 -9.19
CA ALA A 900 33.79 -6.31 -10.57
C ALA A 900 34.54 -7.36 -11.43
N PHE A 901 35.86 -7.44 -11.27
CA PHE A 901 36.71 -8.48 -11.89
C PHE A 901 36.26 -9.89 -11.53
N LEU A 902 36.11 -10.17 -10.24
CA LEU A 902 35.66 -11.47 -9.76
C LEU A 902 34.24 -11.81 -10.24
N SER A 903 33.35 -10.83 -10.35
CA SER A 903 32.00 -11.03 -10.90
C SER A 903 32.03 -11.35 -12.38
N PHE A 904 32.87 -10.69 -13.18
CA PHE A 904 33.00 -11.02 -14.60
C PHE A 904 33.65 -12.39 -14.81
N GLU A 905 34.68 -12.75 -14.04
CA GLU A 905 35.27 -14.09 -14.06
C GLU A 905 34.23 -15.16 -13.73
N LEU A 906 33.35 -14.89 -12.75
CA LEU A 906 32.22 -15.75 -12.46
C LEU A 906 31.29 -15.88 -13.68
N LEU A 907 30.97 -14.80 -14.38
CA LEU A 907 30.17 -14.87 -15.63
C LEU A 907 30.88 -15.64 -16.76
N ASP A 908 32.21 -15.56 -16.86
CA ASP A 908 33.01 -16.37 -17.79
C ASP A 908 32.96 -17.86 -17.44
N ALA A 909 33.09 -18.22 -16.17
CA ALA A 909 32.99 -19.60 -15.70
C ALA A 909 31.57 -20.19 -15.87
N PHE A 910 30.54 -19.34 -15.98
CA PHE A 910 29.19 -19.75 -16.39
C PHE A 910 29.00 -19.87 -17.91
N TYR A 911 30.09 -19.73 -18.68
CA TYR A 911 30.13 -19.77 -20.15
C TYR A 911 29.15 -18.81 -20.84
N LEU A 912 28.81 -17.70 -20.18
CA LEU A 912 27.91 -16.72 -20.78
C LEU A 912 28.58 -16.01 -21.95
N ASP A 913 27.85 -15.89 -23.06
CA ASP A 913 28.28 -15.08 -24.17
C ASP A 913 28.24 -13.58 -23.83
N PHE A 914 28.76 -12.76 -24.73
CA PHE A 914 28.82 -11.32 -24.52
C PHE A 914 27.42 -10.67 -24.34
N ASN A 915 26.43 -11.10 -25.12
CA ASN A 915 25.07 -10.56 -25.06
C ASN A 915 24.36 -11.00 -23.78
N GLU A 916 24.57 -12.24 -23.32
CA GLU A 916 24.05 -12.75 -22.07
C GLU A 916 24.65 -12.01 -20.86
N LYS A 917 25.96 -11.76 -20.86
CA LYS A 917 26.64 -10.95 -19.84
C LYS A 917 26.06 -9.54 -19.78
N LEU A 918 25.87 -8.91 -20.93
CA LEU A 918 25.28 -7.57 -21.00
C LEU A 918 23.82 -7.57 -20.51
N LYS A 919 23.03 -8.57 -20.90
CA LYS A 919 21.64 -8.73 -20.45
C LYS A 919 21.57 -8.90 -18.94
N PHE A 920 22.45 -9.73 -18.37
CA PHE A 920 22.56 -9.92 -16.92
C PHE A 920 22.99 -8.63 -16.20
N ALA A 921 24.04 -7.97 -16.66
CA ALA A 921 24.56 -6.76 -16.03
C ALA A 921 23.52 -5.61 -16.02
N ASN A 922 22.71 -5.48 -17.08
CA ASN A 922 21.60 -4.51 -17.13
C ASN A 922 20.46 -4.84 -16.14
N ARG A 923 20.34 -6.09 -15.68
CA ARG A 923 19.39 -6.47 -14.63
C ARG A 923 19.91 -6.11 -13.22
N MET A 924 21.23 -6.15 -13.04
CA MET A 924 21.88 -5.96 -11.73
C MET A 924 22.23 -4.52 -11.40
N ALA A 925 22.44 -3.66 -12.40
CA ALA A 925 22.87 -2.27 -12.20
C ALA A 925 22.18 -1.30 -13.15
N ASN A 926 22.04 -0.05 -12.69
CA ASN A 926 21.61 1.06 -13.54
C ASN A 926 22.82 1.62 -14.31
N LYS A 927 22.70 1.70 -15.64
CA LYS A 927 23.70 2.27 -16.55
C LYS A 927 24.07 3.73 -16.25
N ASP A 928 23.23 4.48 -15.56
CA ASP A 928 23.45 5.91 -15.32
C ASP A 928 24.23 6.17 -14.01
N LYS A 929 24.47 5.13 -13.19
CA LYS A 929 25.19 5.25 -11.92
C LYS A 929 26.69 4.97 -12.05
N TYR A 930 27.49 5.67 -11.24
CA TYR A 930 28.95 5.50 -11.08
C TYR A 930 29.77 5.56 -12.38
N ILE A 931 29.25 6.20 -13.43
CA ILE A 931 29.93 6.27 -14.74
C ILE A 931 31.22 7.09 -14.67
N ASP A 932 31.22 8.19 -13.90
CA ASP A 932 32.40 9.05 -13.75
C ASP A 932 33.50 8.36 -12.96
N ASP A 933 33.15 7.70 -11.85
CA ASP A 933 34.06 6.85 -11.09
C ASP A 933 34.69 5.73 -11.95
N PHE A 934 33.88 5.14 -12.84
CA PHE A 934 34.36 4.12 -13.77
C PHE A 934 35.30 4.68 -14.83
N ARG A 935 35.08 5.91 -15.34
CA ARG A 935 35.90 6.51 -16.40
C ARG A 935 37.38 6.57 -16.01
N GLU A 936 37.69 6.87 -14.75
CA GLU A 936 39.06 6.88 -14.24
C GLU A 936 39.75 5.52 -14.29
N LYS A 937 38.99 4.43 -14.10
CA LYS A 937 39.50 3.05 -14.03
C LYS A 937 39.24 2.23 -15.30
N ARG A 938 38.64 2.85 -16.31
CA ARG A 938 38.18 2.20 -17.55
C ARG A 938 39.28 1.47 -18.28
N LYS A 939 40.45 2.10 -18.46
CA LYS A 939 41.58 1.52 -19.20
C LYS A 939 42.08 0.25 -18.52
N ASP A 940 42.26 0.31 -17.19
CA ASP A 940 42.76 -0.81 -16.39
C ASP A 940 41.77 -1.99 -16.41
N LEU A 941 40.46 -1.70 -16.24
CA LEU A 941 39.41 -2.72 -16.31
C LEU A 941 39.42 -3.41 -17.67
N ILE A 942 39.34 -2.65 -18.77
CA ILE A 942 39.31 -3.20 -20.13
C ILE A 942 40.55 -4.04 -20.44
N GLN A 943 41.75 -3.56 -20.07
CA GLN A 943 43.00 -4.29 -20.33
C GLN A 943 43.07 -5.62 -19.58
N VAL A 944 42.65 -5.65 -18.32
CA VAL A 944 42.61 -6.89 -17.52
C VAL A 944 41.69 -7.93 -18.15
N TYR A 945 40.57 -7.51 -18.74
CA TYR A 945 39.65 -8.42 -19.41
C TYR A 945 40.09 -8.84 -20.82
N LEU A 946 40.57 -7.92 -21.66
CA LEU A 946 40.93 -8.25 -23.05
C LEU A 946 42.11 -9.22 -23.16
N ASN A 947 43.05 -9.15 -22.22
CA ASN A 947 44.26 -9.98 -22.29
C ASN A 947 44.01 -11.45 -21.87
N ASN A 948 42.78 -11.79 -21.43
CA ASN A 948 42.35 -13.14 -21.01
C ASN A 948 43.31 -13.87 -20.05
N ASN A 949 44.22 -13.13 -19.42
CA ASN A 949 45.36 -13.72 -18.75
C ASN A 949 45.70 -12.93 -17.49
N PHE A 950 45.82 -13.73 -16.44
CA PHE A 950 46.46 -13.52 -15.15
C PHE A 950 47.89 -12.91 -15.19
N HIS A 951 48.35 -12.32 -16.30
CA HIS A 951 49.60 -11.57 -16.36
C HIS A 951 49.64 -10.46 -15.31
N PHE A 952 48.48 -9.92 -14.95
CA PHE A 952 48.31 -8.97 -13.87
C PHE A 952 48.67 -9.56 -12.48
N PHE A 953 48.36 -10.85 -12.28
CA PHE A 953 48.65 -11.61 -11.07
C PHE A 953 49.92 -12.48 -11.20
N ALA A 954 50.68 -12.40 -12.31
CA ALA A 954 51.89 -13.19 -12.52
C ALA A 954 53.04 -12.80 -11.57
N ASP A 955 52.84 -11.73 -10.81
CA ASP A 955 53.61 -11.42 -9.62
C ASP A 955 53.55 -12.60 -8.62
N PRO A 956 54.70 -13.13 -8.17
CA PRO A 956 54.77 -14.22 -7.20
C PRO A 956 53.92 -13.98 -5.94
N ASN A 957 53.71 -12.71 -5.56
CA ASN A 957 52.91 -12.31 -4.40
C ASN A 957 51.42 -12.67 -4.52
N PHE A 958 50.89 -12.93 -5.73
CA PHE A 958 49.48 -13.23 -5.95
C PHE A 958 49.20 -14.64 -6.49
N LYS A 959 50.21 -15.52 -6.51
CA LYS A 959 50.04 -16.92 -6.97
C LYS A 959 48.93 -17.68 -6.22
N ILE A 960 48.86 -17.49 -4.90
CA ILE A 960 47.83 -18.10 -4.05
C ILE A 960 46.42 -17.65 -4.49
N LEU A 961 46.26 -16.35 -4.77
CA LEU A 961 44.98 -15.80 -5.23
C LEU A 961 44.58 -16.37 -6.60
N GLN A 962 45.53 -16.54 -7.52
CA GLN A 962 45.25 -17.18 -8.82
C GLN A 962 44.76 -18.62 -8.64
N ASP A 963 45.43 -19.39 -7.78
CA ASP A 963 45.08 -20.80 -7.57
C ASP A 963 43.69 -20.92 -6.92
N SER A 964 43.34 -20.03 -6.00
CA SER A 964 42.00 -19.95 -5.42
C SER A 964 40.94 -19.55 -6.46
N ILE A 965 41.22 -18.57 -7.34
CA ILE A 965 40.31 -18.21 -8.44
C ILE A 965 40.09 -19.41 -9.37
N LYS A 966 41.15 -20.10 -9.81
CA LYS A 966 41.03 -21.29 -10.66
C LYS A 966 40.19 -22.40 -10.02
N LYS A 967 40.38 -22.66 -8.72
CA LYS A 967 39.55 -23.63 -7.98
C LYS A 967 38.08 -23.20 -7.95
N ARG A 968 37.80 -21.91 -7.75
CA ARG A 968 36.46 -21.34 -7.83
C ARG A 968 35.85 -21.51 -9.22
N SER A 969 36.58 -21.17 -10.29
CA SER A 969 36.12 -21.35 -11.67
C SER A 969 35.76 -22.80 -11.95
N LEU A 970 36.57 -23.77 -11.51
CA LEU A 970 36.29 -25.19 -11.67
C LEU A 970 35.02 -25.63 -10.90
N ALA A 971 34.81 -25.10 -9.69
CA ALA A 971 33.59 -25.36 -8.93
C ALA A 971 32.36 -24.74 -9.60
N ILE A 972 32.48 -23.53 -10.14
CA ILE A 972 31.44 -22.85 -10.92
C ILE A 972 31.12 -23.65 -12.19
N ASN A 973 32.12 -24.12 -12.94
CA ASN A 973 31.89 -24.91 -14.15
C ASN A 973 31.09 -26.18 -13.84
N LYS A 974 31.46 -26.90 -12.78
CA LYS A 974 30.70 -28.09 -12.32
C LYS A 974 29.27 -27.75 -11.94
N TYR A 975 29.08 -26.62 -11.24
CA TYR A 975 27.77 -26.11 -10.89
C TYR A 975 26.95 -25.76 -12.13
N ASN A 976 27.53 -25.05 -13.10
CA ASN A 976 26.87 -24.60 -14.32
C ASN A 976 26.48 -25.78 -15.22
N VAL A 977 27.30 -26.82 -15.34
CA VAL A 977 26.95 -28.02 -16.13
C VAL A 977 25.64 -28.64 -15.64
N ILE A 978 25.52 -28.88 -14.33
CA ILE A 978 24.30 -29.45 -13.75
C ILE A 978 23.13 -28.46 -13.81
N LEU A 979 23.41 -27.16 -13.65
CA LEU A 979 22.38 -26.13 -13.79
C LEU A 979 21.83 -26.08 -15.22
N GLU A 980 22.68 -26.16 -16.24
CA GLU A 980 22.27 -26.13 -17.64
C GLU A 980 21.44 -27.36 -18.02
N GLU A 981 21.84 -28.56 -17.56
CA GLU A 981 21.03 -29.77 -17.69
C GLU A 981 19.62 -29.57 -17.12
N LYS A 982 19.52 -29.04 -15.90
CA LYS A 982 18.22 -28.72 -15.27
C LYS A 982 17.46 -27.61 -15.99
N CYS A 983 18.15 -26.59 -16.50
CA CYS A 983 17.53 -25.47 -17.21
C CYS A 983 16.93 -25.91 -18.55
N LEU A 984 17.57 -26.86 -19.25
CA LEU A 984 17.08 -27.45 -20.49
C LEU A 984 15.84 -28.32 -20.25
N GLU A 985 15.82 -29.09 -19.17
CA GLU A 985 14.65 -29.91 -18.79
C GLU A 985 13.42 -29.07 -18.41
N LEU A 986 13.64 -27.86 -17.88
CA LEU A 986 12.59 -27.03 -17.26
C LEU A 986 12.27 -25.72 -18.00
N ASN A 987 12.90 -25.47 -19.15
CA ASN A 987 12.78 -24.23 -19.95
C ASN A 987 13.07 -22.95 -19.12
N PHE A 988 14.20 -22.96 -18.40
CA PHE A 988 14.42 -22.18 -17.17
C PHE A 988 15.57 -21.15 -17.27
N LEU A 989 15.64 -20.39 -18.36
CA LEU A 989 16.74 -19.43 -18.60
C LEU A 989 16.84 -18.29 -17.57
N ASN A 990 15.72 -17.87 -16.96
CA ASN A 990 15.72 -16.71 -16.05
C ASN A 990 16.24 -17.02 -14.65
N ALA A 991 15.99 -18.20 -14.11
CA ALA A 991 16.53 -18.57 -12.81
C ALA A 991 18.06 -18.72 -12.83
N LYS A 992 18.67 -19.03 -13.99
CA LYS A 992 20.13 -18.97 -14.16
C LYS A 992 20.64 -17.58 -13.75
N TYR A 993 19.98 -16.52 -14.22
CA TYR A 993 20.33 -15.15 -13.85
C TYR A 993 20.04 -14.79 -12.39
N GLU A 994 18.98 -15.34 -11.78
CA GLU A 994 18.66 -15.10 -10.36
C GLU A 994 19.67 -15.79 -9.41
N ILE A 995 20.04 -17.02 -9.74
CA ILE A 995 21.10 -17.78 -9.05
C ILE A 995 22.44 -17.06 -9.21
N LEU A 996 22.81 -16.65 -10.44
CA LEU A 996 23.99 -15.85 -10.71
C LEU A 996 24.02 -14.56 -9.88
N GLY A 997 22.88 -13.86 -9.82
CA GLY A 997 22.70 -12.68 -8.98
C GLY A 997 22.96 -12.98 -7.51
N SER A 998 22.44 -14.11 -6.99
CA SER A 998 22.70 -14.56 -5.61
C SER A 998 24.16 -14.89 -5.35
N LEU A 999 24.85 -15.57 -6.27
CA LEU A 999 26.28 -15.89 -6.12
C LEU A 999 27.12 -14.60 -6.07
N ILE A 1000 26.85 -13.65 -6.98
CA ILE A 1000 27.54 -12.34 -7.00
C ILE A 1000 27.21 -11.53 -5.74
N HIS A 1001 25.95 -11.53 -5.29
CA HIS A 1001 25.54 -10.88 -4.05
C HIS A 1001 26.33 -11.41 -2.84
N MET A 1002 26.47 -12.74 -2.72
CA MET A 1002 27.22 -13.34 -1.62
C MET A 1002 28.73 -13.06 -1.70
N GLN A 1003 29.29 -12.95 -2.91
CA GLN A 1003 30.67 -12.48 -3.11
C GLN A 1003 30.85 -11.05 -2.62
N CYS A 1004 29.93 -10.15 -3.00
CA CYS A 1004 29.91 -8.77 -2.52
C CYS A 1004 29.77 -8.71 -0.99
N ASN A 1005 28.91 -9.54 -0.40
CA ASN A 1005 28.75 -9.63 1.05
C ASN A 1005 30.04 -10.02 1.76
N ARG A 1006 30.75 -11.05 1.28
CA ARG A 1006 32.00 -11.50 1.90
C ARG A 1006 33.08 -10.41 1.86
N LEU A 1007 33.17 -9.65 0.76
CA LEU A 1007 34.17 -8.60 0.59
C LEU A 1007 33.81 -7.30 1.33
N PHE A 1008 32.59 -6.78 1.15
CA PHE A 1008 32.18 -5.46 1.62
C PHE A 1008 31.32 -5.47 2.90
N GLY A 1009 30.79 -6.63 3.28
CA GLY A 1009 29.78 -6.75 4.33
C GLY A 1009 28.40 -6.31 3.87
N THR A 1010 27.62 -5.76 4.80
CA THR A 1010 26.22 -5.34 4.56
C THR A 1010 26.11 -3.95 3.89
N LYS A 1011 27.14 -3.52 3.15
CA LYS A 1011 27.23 -2.19 2.52
C LYS A 1011 26.66 -2.22 1.09
N ARG A 1012 25.36 -1.94 0.94
CA ARG A 1012 24.64 -1.98 -0.36
C ARG A 1012 25.24 -1.06 -1.43
N ASP A 1013 25.72 0.12 -1.02
CA ASP A 1013 26.34 1.10 -1.93
C ASP A 1013 27.58 0.52 -2.65
N CYS A 1014 28.40 -0.24 -1.92
CA CYS A 1014 29.59 -0.90 -2.48
C CYS A 1014 29.23 -1.98 -3.50
N GLU A 1015 28.17 -2.76 -3.23
CA GLU A 1015 27.67 -3.77 -4.15
C GLU A 1015 27.09 -3.13 -5.43
N GLU A 1016 26.27 -2.08 -5.29
CA GLU A 1016 25.71 -1.36 -6.44
C GLU A 1016 26.82 -0.76 -7.30
N ARG A 1017 27.86 -0.19 -6.67
CA ARG A 1017 29.03 0.35 -7.37
C ARG A 1017 29.83 -0.72 -8.10
N ALA A 1018 30.06 -1.88 -7.48
CA ALA A 1018 30.75 -3.00 -8.12
C ALA A 1018 29.96 -3.54 -9.34
N ASN A 1019 28.64 -3.68 -9.21
CA ASN A 1019 27.77 -4.11 -10.31
C ASN A 1019 27.71 -3.07 -11.45
N ALA A 1020 27.74 -1.77 -11.12
CA ALA A 1020 27.84 -0.71 -12.13
C ALA A 1020 29.18 -0.78 -12.89
N TYR A 1021 30.30 -0.98 -12.19
CA TYR A 1021 31.61 -1.17 -12.83
C TYR A 1021 31.59 -2.38 -13.78
N LEU A 1022 31.00 -3.50 -13.37
CA LEU A 1022 30.81 -4.67 -14.23
C LEU A 1022 30.04 -4.32 -15.52
N LEU A 1023 28.89 -3.65 -15.39
CA LEU A 1023 28.06 -3.22 -16.52
C LEU A 1023 28.83 -2.29 -17.47
N HIS A 1024 29.51 -1.28 -16.94
CA HIS A 1024 30.28 -0.30 -17.71
C HIS A 1024 31.47 -0.93 -18.43
N THR A 1025 32.13 -1.90 -17.79
CA THR A 1025 33.19 -2.67 -18.42
C THR A 1025 32.64 -3.48 -19.59
N ILE A 1026 31.57 -4.25 -19.40
CA ILE A 1026 30.97 -5.07 -20.47
C ILE A 1026 30.56 -4.16 -21.63
N ASN A 1027 29.90 -3.03 -21.36
CA ASN A 1027 29.56 -2.03 -22.38
C ASN A 1027 30.80 -1.51 -23.13
N SER A 1028 31.89 -1.20 -22.41
CA SER A 1028 33.13 -0.70 -23.03
C SER A 1028 33.85 -1.74 -23.89
N LEU A 1029 33.78 -3.02 -23.51
CA LEU A 1029 34.32 -4.14 -24.29
C LEU A 1029 33.57 -4.30 -25.62
N LYS A 1030 32.25 -4.06 -25.65
CA LYS A 1030 31.44 -4.03 -26.89
C LYS A 1030 32.06 -3.14 -27.96
N TYR A 1031 32.44 -1.92 -27.57
CA TYR A 1031 33.01 -0.92 -28.47
C TYR A 1031 34.43 -1.27 -28.92
N SER A 1032 35.20 -1.95 -28.07
CA SER A 1032 36.59 -2.32 -28.35
C SER A 1032 36.68 -3.53 -29.29
N ILE A 1033 35.79 -4.52 -29.12
CA ILE A 1033 35.70 -5.71 -30.00
C ILE A 1033 35.20 -5.32 -31.39
N ASN A 1034 34.26 -4.37 -31.49
CA ASN A 1034 33.77 -3.86 -32.78
C ASN A 1034 34.82 -3.04 -33.54
N LYS A 1035 35.73 -2.34 -32.84
CA LYS A 1035 36.85 -1.61 -33.44
C LYS A 1035 37.97 -2.48 -33.99
N ASN A 1036 38.12 -3.73 -33.50
CA ASN A 1036 39.12 -4.68 -34.01
C ASN A 1036 38.57 -5.57 -35.14
N LYS A 1037 37.27 -5.49 -35.45
CA LYS A 1037 36.63 -6.15 -36.60
C LYS A 1037 36.41 -5.22 -37.81
N SER A 1038 36.67 -3.93 -37.64
CA SER A 1038 36.76 -2.90 -38.69
C SER A 1038 38.22 -2.59 -39.00
#